data_AF-A0A2S9JH36-F1
#
_entry.id   AF-A0A2S9JH36-F1
#
_cell.length_a   1.000
_cell.length_b   1.000
_cell.length_c   1.000
_cell.angle_alpha   90.00
_cell.angle_beta   90.00
_cell.angle_gamma   90.00
#
_symmetry.space_group_name_H-M   'P 1'
#
loop_
_entity.id
_entity.type
_entity.pdbx_description
1 polymer ?
#
loop_
_entity_poly.entity_id
_entity_poly.type
_entity_poly.pdbx_seq_one_letter_code
_entity_poly.pdbx_strand_id
1 'polypeptide(L)'
;MTEVSSVKESSSDQPCLDTTPYGAGPDDSIASAAENAAITRHVITIGGKPIAYMARAGHLVTVNPSSAQPAAAFFYVSFTADGADPSTRPVTFFYNGGPGSSSVFLLLGSFAPRRIKTNMPDFTPPAPYTIEDNPDSLLDRSDLVFINPVGTGYSSAIAPNRNRDFWGVDQDARSIAQFIKRYLTAFDRWNSPKFLFGESYGTPRTCVLAWMLHEDGVDINGLTLQSSILDYTQTGNPVGLLPTLAADAWYHNKVNAGVRPPLPAFMDTVKAFAQGPYAKALTDFPKFDAATLQTLSDYLGISPIVLTSWSLNVEANNGANLLFLTTLLQDQGLALGAYDGRVTAIDTGIAGQIDPNSGGNDPTMTAVSGVYTAMWNTYLNDELKFTALSPFSDLNDQAFQNWDFGHIDPTGAQKGGKDANGNPVLYTAGDLAAVMALNPSLKVFSANGYYDSVTPFFQTALTLADMPLTNPSARANLTIRNYPSGHMIYLDGESRTALKADLSVFYDSTRARFIAQALRSEQSAICRPYFKLRKPGAAQKAGRGQAVPPSWGVPDLCKAYDWPQNLLGGGVIAIVELGGGWVASDMDAYFAALGQPVPQIVDVPVAGAGNNPNRNTGRSGDADVEVALDIQIAAASYYAATGRPASIRVYWASPQPSGIAAAVRAAAADGCDACSLSWGADEALWVKAGQGTGQDLVSQMQSAAEAATTAGMVVFAAAGDNNSSDGGSTPANVDMPASCPNVIGCGGTSKSAGGEVVWNEDPGNPDGNGTGGGFSTLFAPQPWEAGAPHGPGRIVPDVAAHADPRNGYEVYVHGQTMVVGGTSAVAPLYAGLFAAFGRKLGFVTPKLWLNHMCFNDITAGDNGYYRARIGPDPCTGIGSPIGSKLAALFAAPAAGMLHLELAALPRIVPDGWSGSVYLTFAEGKLTGKPRMEPAPDKRGPRARIAGKRAPAK
;
A
#
# COMPACT_ATOMS: atom_id res chain seq x y z
N MET A 1 6.59 32.42 13.47
CA MET A 1 5.28 32.47 14.13
C MET A 1 4.51 33.64 13.58
N THR A 2 3.65 33.36 12.61
CA THR A 2 2.55 34.20 12.16
C THR A 2 1.47 33.20 11.74
N GLU A 3 0.28 33.38 12.30
CA GLU A 3 -0.83 32.42 12.31
C GLU A 3 -1.24 31.98 10.91
N VAL A 4 -1.13 30.68 10.64
CA VAL A 4 -1.93 30.04 9.59
C VAL A 4 -3.28 29.75 10.23
N SER A 5 -4.24 30.65 9.99
CA SER A 5 -5.63 30.41 10.34
C SER A 5 -6.12 29.17 9.60
N SER A 6 -6.78 28.30 10.36
CA SER A 6 -7.54 27.17 9.85
C SER A 6 -8.71 27.70 9.02
N VAL A 7 -8.50 27.81 7.71
CA VAL A 7 -9.60 27.99 6.76
C VAL A 7 -10.42 26.70 6.79
N LYS A 8 -11.60 26.76 7.43
CA LYS A 8 -12.72 25.88 7.10
C LYS A 8 -13.05 26.11 5.62
N GLU A 9 -12.52 25.28 4.73
CA GLU A 9 -12.89 25.32 3.32
C GLU A 9 -14.36 24.96 3.13
N SER A 10 -15.06 25.80 2.39
CA SER A 10 -16.50 25.76 2.13
C SER A 10 -16.92 24.54 1.31
N SER A 11 -18.07 23.96 1.66
CA SER A 11 -18.70 22.79 1.03
C SER A 11 -19.38 23.05 -0.34
N SER A 12 -18.95 24.03 -1.13
CA SER A 12 -19.61 24.42 -2.40
C SER A 12 -18.69 24.28 -3.61
N ASP A 13 -19.27 24.04 -4.79
CA ASP A 13 -18.59 24.06 -6.09
C ASP A 13 -17.94 25.43 -6.36
N GLN A 14 -16.85 25.42 -7.12
CA GLN A 14 -16.08 26.59 -7.54
C GLN A 14 -16.11 26.68 -9.08
N PRO A 15 -17.03 27.47 -9.67
CA PRO A 15 -17.07 27.66 -11.12
C PRO A 15 -15.86 28.45 -11.61
N CYS A 16 -15.44 28.21 -12.86
CA CYS A 16 -14.36 28.95 -13.51
C CYS A 16 -14.80 29.51 -14.86
N LEU A 17 -14.75 30.83 -15.00
CA LEU A 17 -14.87 31.53 -16.27
C LEU A 17 -13.47 31.88 -16.77
N ASP A 18 -13.03 31.21 -17.83
CA ASP A 18 -11.76 31.48 -18.48
C ASP A 18 -11.96 32.38 -19.71
N THR A 19 -11.34 33.56 -19.64
CA THR A 19 -11.40 34.58 -20.69
C THR A 19 -10.18 34.56 -21.61
N THR A 20 -9.24 33.64 -21.41
CA THR A 20 -8.06 33.49 -22.25
C THR A 20 -8.43 32.92 -23.62
N PRO A 21 -8.01 33.55 -24.73
CA PRO A 21 -8.23 33.02 -26.07
C PRO A 21 -7.14 31.98 -26.43
N TYR A 22 -7.50 30.70 -26.46
CA TYR A 22 -6.62 29.60 -26.85
C TYR A 22 -6.77 29.33 -28.35
N GLY A 23 -5.79 29.76 -29.15
CA GLY A 23 -5.72 29.47 -30.58
C GLY A 23 -5.12 28.09 -30.86
N ALA A 24 -5.67 27.37 -31.83
CA ALA A 24 -5.23 26.03 -32.25
C ALA A 24 -4.29 26.06 -33.47
N GLY A 25 -4.06 27.23 -34.07
CA GLY A 25 -3.20 27.38 -35.24
C GLY A 25 -1.72 27.15 -34.92
N PRO A 26 -0.89 26.84 -35.94
CA PRO A 26 0.52 26.50 -35.75
C PRO A 26 1.35 27.60 -35.10
N ASP A 27 1.04 28.87 -35.40
CA ASP A 27 1.76 30.02 -34.88
C ASP A 27 1.09 30.69 -33.69
N ASP A 28 -0.01 30.11 -33.19
CA ASP A 28 -0.74 30.64 -32.04
C ASP A 28 0.02 30.39 -30.72
N SER A 29 -0.17 31.32 -29.79
CA SER A 29 0.32 31.25 -28.42
C SER A 29 -0.46 32.23 -27.53
N ILE A 30 -0.43 32.00 -26.22
CA ILE A 30 -1.00 32.89 -25.21
C ILE A 30 0.11 33.64 -24.46
N ALA A 31 -0.23 34.79 -23.87
CA ALA A 31 0.67 35.55 -23.01
C ALA A 31 0.56 35.15 -21.52
N SER A 32 -0.56 34.53 -21.12
CA SER A 32 -0.85 34.19 -19.74
C SER A 32 -0.17 32.86 -19.34
N ALA A 33 0.36 32.82 -18.13
CA ALA A 33 0.81 31.59 -17.45
C ALA A 33 -0.03 31.32 -16.19
N ALA A 34 -1.28 31.79 -16.18
CA ALA A 34 -2.19 31.54 -15.08
C ALA A 34 -2.66 30.08 -15.08
N GLU A 35 -2.69 29.46 -13.90
CA GLU A 35 -3.36 28.19 -13.67
C GLU A 35 -4.70 28.47 -12.97
N ASN A 36 -5.79 28.03 -13.57
CA ASN A 36 -7.15 28.16 -13.08
C ASN A 36 -7.89 26.85 -13.31
N ALA A 37 -8.87 26.53 -12.46
CA ALA A 37 -9.72 25.37 -12.65
C ALA A 37 -11.09 25.58 -12.01
N ALA A 38 -12.12 25.04 -12.65
CA ALA A 38 -13.38 24.77 -11.96
C ALA A 38 -13.21 23.54 -11.07
N ILE A 39 -13.79 23.57 -9.88
CA ILE A 39 -13.77 22.46 -8.93
C ILE A 39 -15.20 22.12 -8.55
N THR A 40 -15.63 20.89 -8.83
CA THR A 40 -16.97 20.41 -8.51
C THR A 40 -16.91 19.10 -7.73
N ARG A 41 -17.90 18.84 -6.87
CA ARG A 41 -17.96 17.63 -6.03
C ARG A 41 -19.17 16.79 -6.37
N HIS A 42 -18.96 15.48 -6.49
CA HIS A 42 -19.93 14.54 -7.03
C HIS A 42 -19.89 13.21 -6.28
N VAL A 43 -20.87 12.36 -6.53
CA VAL A 43 -20.91 10.97 -6.07
C VAL A 43 -21.32 10.09 -7.24
N ILE A 44 -20.63 8.98 -7.43
CA ILE A 44 -21.00 7.92 -8.39
C ILE A 44 -21.14 6.59 -7.66
N THR A 45 -22.00 5.69 -8.14
CA THR A 45 -22.08 4.31 -7.64
C THR A 45 -21.46 3.35 -8.65
N ILE A 46 -20.40 2.65 -8.24
CA ILE A 46 -19.70 1.65 -9.08
C ILE A 46 -19.68 0.31 -8.32
N GLY A 47 -20.16 -0.76 -8.94
CA GLY A 47 -20.23 -2.09 -8.30
C GLY A 47 -21.03 -2.08 -6.98
N GLY A 48 -22.07 -1.24 -6.88
CA GLY A 48 -22.89 -1.08 -5.67
C GLY A 48 -22.24 -0.25 -4.56
N LYS A 49 -21.05 0.33 -4.76
CA LYS A 49 -20.36 1.17 -3.79
C LYS A 49 -20.43 2.65 -4.20
N PRO A 50 -20.90 3.56 -3.32
CA PRO A 50 -20.81 4.98 -3.57
C PRO A 50 -19.35 5.44 -3.44
N ILE A 51 -18.91 6.27 -4.37
CA ILE A 51 -17.58 6.91 -4.39
C ILE A 51 -17.82 8.40 -4.51
N ALA A 52 -17.52 9.13 -3.44
CA ALA A 52 -17.43 10.58 -3.48
C ALA A 52 -16.15 10.98 -4.21
N TYR A 53 -16.25 11.97 -5.08
CA TYR A 53 -15.12 12.43 -5.86
C TYR A 53 -15.19 13.91 -6.19
N MET A 54 -14.02 14.48 -6.43
CA MET A 54 -13.84 15.83 -6.90
C MET A 54 -13.45 15.81 -8.38
N ALA A 55 -14.15 16.60 -9.19
CA ALA A 55 -13.80 16.85 -10.58
C ALA A 55 -13.11 18.22 -10.71
N ARG A 56 -12.05 18.28 -11.50
CA ARG A 56 -11.37 19.53 -11.86
C ARG A 56 -11.28 19.66 -13.37
N ALA A 57 -11.65 20.81 -13.90
CA ALA A 57 -11.46 21.17 -15.31
C ALA A 57 -10.74 22.51 -15.39
N GLY A 58 -9.58 22.56 -16.03
CA GLY A 58 -8.75 23.76 -16.03
C GLY A 58 -7.36 23.54 -16.59
N HIS A 59 -6.42 24.43 -16.24
CA HIS A 59 -5.08 24.44 -16.82
C HIS A 59 -3.98 24.21 -15.79
N LEU A 60 -2.94 23.48 -16.23
CA LEU A 60 -1.62 23.50 -15.58
C LEU A 60 -0.59 24.03 -16.56
N VAL A 61 0.40 24.75 -16.06
CA VAL A 61 1.48 25.33 -16.85
C VAL A 61 2.73 24.45 -16.75
N THR A 62 3.17 23.98 -17.91
CA THR A 62 4.48 23.32 -18.06
C THR A 62 5.58 24.36 -18.14
N VAL A 63 6.79 23.99 -17.69
CA VAL A 63 7.95 24.87 -17.72
C VAL A 63 9.07 24.25 -18.55
N ASN A 64 9.90 25.10 -19.15
CA ASN A 64 11.12 24.66 -19.80
C ASN A 64 12.09 24.07 -18.74
N PRO A 65 12.60 22.84 -18.92
CA PRO A 65 13.46 22.19 -17.92
C PRO A 65 14.74 22.95 -17.57
N SER A 66 15.30 23.72 -18.52
CA SER A 66 16.56 24.42 -18.35
C SER A 66 16.39 25.85 -17.85
N SER A 67 15.42 26.60 -18.39
CA SER A 67 15.21 28.01 -18.05
C SER A 67 14.16 28.24 -16.97
N ALA A 68 13.39 27.20 -16.61
CA ALA A 68 12.22 27.25 -15.73
C ALA A 68 11.11 28.24 -16.17
N GLN A 69 11.20 28.80 -17.38
CA GLN A 69 10.18 29.70 -17.91
C GLN A 69 8.92 28.92 -18.33
N PRO A 70 7.72 29.51 -18.22
CA PRO A 70 6.49 28.92 -18.75
C PRO A 70 6.63 28.53 -20.23
N ALA A 71 6.17 27.33 -20.58
CA ALA A 71 6.29 26.76 -21.91
C ALA A 71 4.94 26.59 -22.61
N ALA A 72 3.98 25.92 -21.94
CA ALA A 72 2.64 25.70 -22.47
C ALA A 72 1.61 25.55 -21.35
N ALA A 73 0.39 26.01 -21.60
CA ALA A 73 -0.77 25.79 -20.76
C ALA A 73 -1.54 24.57 -21.27
N PHE A 74 -1.64 23.54 -20.43
CA PHE A 74 -2.34 22.29 -20.74
C PHE A 74 -3.71 22.28 -20.07
N PHE A 75 -4.76 22.22 -20.88
CA PHE A 75 -6.09 21.95 -20.40
C PHE A 75 -6.23 20.46 -20.03
N TYR A 76 -6.79 20.19 -18.86
CA TYR A 76 -7.04 18.85 -18.37
C TYR A 76 -8.38 18.77 -17.65
N VAL A 77 -8.95 17.57 -17.64
CA VAL A 77 -10.07 17.20 -16.76
C VAL A 77 -9.60 16.06 -15.86
N SER A 78 -9.77 16.18 -14.55
CA SER A 78 -9.41 15.11 -13.61
C SER A 78 -10.51 14.77 -12.63
N PHE A 79 -10.54 13.52 -12.20
CA PHE A 79 -11.46 12.98 -11.22
C PHE A 79 -10.66 12.28 -10.11
N THR A 80 -10.79 12.77 -8.88
CA THR A 80 -10.06 12.27 -7.71
C THR A 80 -11.05 11.75 -6.69
N ALA A 81 -10.91 10.48 -6.28
CA ALA A 81 -11.74 9.91 -5.23
C ALA A 81 -11.38 10.49 -3.85
N ASP A 82 -12.38 10.78 -3.03
CA ASP A 82 -12.16 11.35 -1.70
C ASP A 82 -11.65 10.30 -0.69
N GLY A 83 -10.76 10.71 0.21
CA GLY A 83 -10.33 9.90 1.36
C GLY A 83 -9.43 8.71 1.05
N ALA A 84 -8.92 8.58 -0.18
CA ALA A 84 -7.98 7.53 -0.57
C ALA A 84 -6.53 7.92 -0.23
N ASP A 85 -5.73 6.96 0.25
CA ASP A 85 -4.31 7.15 0.52
C ASP A 85 -3.51 7.27 -0.80
N PRO A 86 -2.86 8.42 -1.08
CA PRO A 86 -2.10 8.63 -2.30
C PRO A 86 -0.99 7.60 -2.55
N SER A 87 -0.40 7.01 -1.51
CA SER A 87 0.70 6.04 -1.65
C SER A 87 0.25 4.69 -2.24
N THR A 88 -1.03 4.34 -2.08
CA THR A 88 -1.61 3.09 -2.55
C THR A 88 -2.66 3.27 -3.65
N ARG A 89 -3.09 4.52 -3.87
CA ARG A 89 -4.09 4.93 -4.85
C ARG A 89 -3.43 5.33 -6.18
N PRO A 90 -3.66 4.56 -7.26
CA PRO A 90 -3.13 4.91 -8.56
C PRO A 90 -3.65 6.25 -9.12
N VAL A 91 -2.87 6.82 -10.03
CA VAL A 91 -3.29 7.87 -10.96
C VAL A 91 -3.04 7.41 -12.40
N THR A 92 -4.03 7.60 -13.27
CA THR A 92 -3.98 7.23 -14.69
C THR A 92 -4.09 8.47 -15.55
N PHE A 93 -3.14 8.65 -16.45
CA PHE A 93 -3.12 9.72 -17.43
C PHE A 93 -3.62 9.21 -18.78
N PHE A 94 -4.72 9.80 -19.26
CA PHE A 94 -5.41 9.46 -20.49
C PHE A 94 -5.14 10.52 -21.57
N TYR A 95 -4.92 10.05 -22.79
CA TYR A 95 -4.84 10.90 -23.98
C TYR A 95 -5.22 10.10 -25.22
N ASN A 96 -6.00 10.73 -26.10
CA ASN A 96 -6.43 10.16 -27.37
C ASN A 96 -5.31 10.22 -28.43
N GLY A 97 -5.60 9.68 -29.61
CA GLY A 97 -4.71 9.66 -30.75
C GLY A 97 -5.29 10.31 -32.00
N GLY A 98 -4.49 10.34 -33.06
CA GLY A 98 -4.32 11.54 -33.87
C GLY A 98 -3.34 12.50 -33.16
N PRO A 99 -2.19 12.86 -33.76
CA PRO A 99 -1.26 13.83 -33.14
C PRO A 99 -1.91 15.15 -32.71
N GLY A 100 -3.04 15.52 -33.32
CA GLY A 100 -3.88 16.67 -32.98
C GLY A 100 -5.20 16.37 -32.27
N SER A 101 -5.36 15.25 -31.57
CA SER A 101 -6.61 14.93 -30.87
C SER A 101 -6.60 15.30 -29.38
N SER A 102 -7.70 15.93 -28.95
CA SER A 102 -8.03 16.16 -27.54
C SER A 102 -8.47 14.85 -26.86
N SER A 103 -8.42 14.80 -25.52
CA SER A 103 -8.87 13.65 -24.72
C SER A 103 -10.40 13.45 -24.66
N VAL A 104 -11.18 14.18 -25.47
CA VAL A 104 -12.65 14.22 -25.37
C VAL A 104 -13.29 12.86 -25.61
N PHE A 105 -12.74 12.05 -26.53
CA PHE A 105 -13.32 10.74 -26.87
C PHE A 105 -13.19 9.77 -25.70
N LEU A 106 -12.00 9.69 -25.08
CA LEU A 106 -11.82 8.90 -23.87
C LEU A 106 -12.61 9.48 -22.69
N LEU A 107 -12.64 10.80 -22.52
CA LEU A 107 -13.36 11.44 -21.42
C LEU A 107 -14.86 11.11 -21.46
N LEU A 108 -15.50 11.29 -22.61
CA LEU A 108 -16.95 11.17 -22.71
C LEU A 108 -17.40 9.76 -23.09
N GLY A 109 -16.56 8.95 -23.75
CA GLY A 109 -16.94 7.62 -24.23
C GLY A 109 -16.50 6.46 -23.32
N SER A 110 -15.40 6.60 -22.59
CA SER A 110 -14.71 5.46 -21.97
C SER A 110 -15.00 5.27 -20.48
N PHE A 111 -14.12 5.76 -19.59
CA PHE A 111 -14.00 5.34 -18.20
C PHE A 111 -14.11 6.51 -17.20
N ALA A 112 -14.40 7.73 -17.66
CA ALA A 112 -14.74 8.82 -16.76
C ALA A 112 -16.06 8.52 -16.02
N PRO A 113 -16.35 9.21 -14.90
CA PRO A 113 -17.55 8.95 -14.10
C PRO A 113 -18.87 9.17 -14.87
N ARG A 114 -18.86 10.04 -15.88
CA ARG A 114 -20.01 10.34 -16.73
C ARG A 114 -19.66 9.94 -18.15
N ARG A 115 -20.62 9.40 -18.90
CA ARG A 115 -20.42 9.04 -20.30
C ARG A 115 -21.60 9.38 -21.18
N ILE A 116 -21.34 9.61 -22.45
CA ILE A 116 -22.40 9.78 -23.45
C ILE A 116 -23.08 8.45 -23.75
N LYS A 117 -24.33 8.55 -24.20
CA LYS A 117 -25.06 7.44 -24.81
C LYS A 117 -25.00 7.56 -26.33
N THR A 118 -24.60 6.49 -27.00
CA THR A 118 -24.57 6.38 -28.46
C THR A 118 -25.45 5.22 -28.92
N ASN A 119 -25.78 5.18 -30.20
CA ASN A 119 -26.47 4.06 -30.82
C ASN A 119 -25.52 3.07 -31.50
N MET A 120 -24.21 3.18 -31.24
CA MET A 120 -23.17 2.36 -31.87
C MET A 120 -23.56 0.87 -31.84
N PRO A 121 -23.48 0.14 -32.97
CA PRO A 121 -22.89 0.52 -34.26
C PRO A 121 -23.79 1.32 -35.23
N ASP A 122 -24.99 1.70 -34.83
CA ASP A 122 -25.87 2.53 -35.66
C ASP A 122 -25.55 4.04 -35.50
N PHE A 123 -25.96 4.83 -36.49
CA PHE A 123 -25.88 6.28 -36.43
C PHE A 123 -26.63 6.82 -35.20
N THR A 124 -25.97 7.65 -34.39
CA THR A 124 -26.62 8.33 -33.26
C THR A 124 -27.45 9.50 -33.80
N PRO A 125 -28.80 9.47 -33.70
CA PRO A 125 -29.66 10.50 -34.25
C PRO A 125 -29.36 11.89 -33.66
N PRO A 126 -29.71 12.98 -34.36
CA PRO A 126 -29.56 14.33 -33.83
C PRO A 126 -30.26 14.53 -32.48
N ALA A 127 -29.83 15.57 -31.75
CA ALA A 127 -30.31 15.94 -30.41
C ALA A 127 -31.84 15.80 -30.21
N PRO A 128 -32.31 15.47 -28.99
CA PRO A 128 -31.59 15.58 -27.71
C PRO A 128 -30.65 14.42 -27.39
N TYR A 129 -29.40 14.76 -27.07
CA TYR A 129 -28.40 13.81 -26.57
C TYR A 129 -28.45 13.68 -25.05
N THR A 130 -27.84 12.64 -24.50
CA THR A 130 -27.82 12.39 -23.05
C THR A 130 -26.44 11.94 -22.56
N ILE A 131 -26.11 12.36 -21.34
CA ILE A 131 -24.98 11.88 -20.56
C ILE A 131 -25.53 11.13 -19.34
N GLU A 132 -24.93 10.00 -19.00
CA GLU A 132 -25.36 9.12 -17.91
C GLU A 132 -24.19 8.74 -16.99
N ASP A 133 -24.52 8.26 -15.80
CA ASP A 133 -23.51 7.67 -14.91
C ASP A 133 -22.86 6.47 -15.59
N ASN A 134 -21.55 6.39 -15.45
CA ASN A 134 -20.77 5.32 -16.06
C ASN A 134 -20.51 4.21 -15.04
N PRO A 135 -21.28 3.09 -15.08
CA PRO A 135 -21.02 1.96 -14.18
C PRO A 135 -19.67 1.30 -14.47
N ASP A 136 -19.09 1.54 -15.64
CA ASP A 136 -17.80 1.01 -16.08
C ASP A 136 -16.64 1.97 -15.79
N SER A 137 -16.85 3.04 -15.00
CA SER A 137 -15.78 3.99 -14.71
C SER A 137 -14.59 3.34 -14.00
N LEU A 138 -13.37 3.75 -14.34
CA LEU A 138 -12.14 3.30 -13.68
C LEU A 138 -11.89 3.98 -12.32
N LEU A 139 -12.77 4.89 -11.90
CA LEU A 139 -12.59 5.65 -10.66
C LEU A 139 -12.57 4.76 -9.41
N ASP A 140 -13.15 3.57 -9.44
CA ASP A 140 -13.04 2.57 -8.36
C ASP A 140 -11.64 1.92 -8.26
N ARG A 141 -10.71 2.20 -9.19
CA ARG A 141 -9.34 1.65 -9.22
C ARG A 141 -8.25 2.70 -9.33
N SER A 142 -8.47 3.81 -10.06
CA SER A 142 -7.49 4.90 -10.19
C SER A 142 -8.15 6.26 -10.23
N ASP A 143 -7.43 7.30 -9.78
CA ASP A 143 -7.79 8.66 -10.15
C ASP A 143 -7.47 8.87 -11.63
N LEU A 144 -8.28 9.67 -12.30
CA LEU A 144 -8.30 9.76 -13.76
C LEU A 144 -7.94 11.17 -14.19
N VAL A 145 -6.99 11.31 -15.11
CA VAL A 145 -6.51 12.61 -15.61
C VAL A 145 -6.51 12.58 -17.14
N PHE A 146 -7.41 13.34 -17.76
CA PHE A 146 -7.57 13.44 -19.20
C PHE A 146 -6.81 14.67 -19.71
N ILE A 147 -5.76 14.44 -20.49
CA ILE A 147 -4.79 15.45 -20.93
C ILE A 147 -5.10 15.85 -22.37
N ASN A 148 -5.19 17.16 -22.64
CA ASN A 148 -5.30 17.69 -23.99
C ASN A 148 -3.93 18.21 -24.45
N PRO A 149 -3.29 17.60 -25.47
CA PRO A 149 -2.02 18.07 -26.01
C PRO A 149 -2.07 19.52 -26.53
N VAL A 150 -0.91 20.18 -26.64
CA VAL A 150 -0.81 21.57 -27.11
C VAL A 150 -1.40 21.74 -28.51
N GLY A 151 -2.29 22.73 -28.67
CA GLY A 151 -3.02 22.95 -29.92
C GLY A 151 -4.33 22.15 -30.02
N THR A 152 -4.73 21.45 -28.96
CA THR A 152 -6.02 20.73 -28.88
C THR A 152 -6.80 21.16 -27.64
N GLY A 153 -8.11 20.92 -27.65
CA GLY A 153 -9.02 21.32 -26.59
C GLY A 153 -8.94 22.82 -26.29
N TYR A 154 -8.45 23.16 -25.10
CA TYR A 154 -8.11 24.53 -24.69
C TYR A 154 -6.62 24.67 -24.32
N SER A 155 -5.76 23.79 -24.83
CA SER A 155 -4.32 23.82 -24.58
C SER A 155 -3.60 24.67 -25.63
N SER A 156 -2.66 25.51 -25.20
CA SER A 156 -1.89 26.37 -26.10
C SER A 156 -0.48 26.62 -25.57
N ALA A 157 0.46 26.86 -26.49
CA ALA A 157 1.80 27.32 -26.16
C ALA A 157 1.77 28.68 -25.45
N ILE A 158 2.75 28.92 -24.58
CA ILE A 158 2.97 30.22 -23.95
C ILE A 158 4.12 30.92 -24.67
N ALA A 159 3.89 32.17 -25.07
CA ALA A 159 4.87 32.99 -25.76
C ALA A 159 6.19 33.08 -24.96
N PRO A 160 7.36 32.99 -25.61
CA PRO A 160 7.58 33.11 -27.05
C PRO A 160 7.42 31.80 -27.86
N ASN A 161 7.09 30.67 -27.21
CA ASN A 161 6.82 29.44 -27.94
C ASN A 161 5.51 29.54 -28.72
N ARG A 162 5.39 28.73 -29.76
CA ARG A 162 4.20 28.57 -30.60
C ARG A 162 3.70 27.14 -30.53
N ASN A 163 2.43 26.90 -30.83
CA ASN A 163 1.88 25.55 -30.82
C ASN A 163 2.74 24.55 -31.63
N ARG A 164 3.22 24.95 -32.82
CA ARG A 164 4.07 24.11 -33.68
C ARG A 164 5.38 23.65 -33.01
N ASP A 165 5.88 24.36 -32.01
CA ASP A 165 7.12 23.98 -31.30
C ASP A 165 6.92 22.72 -30.43
N PHE A 166 5.66 22.32 -30.22
CA PHE A 166 5.23 21.14 -29.50
C PHE A 166 4.73 20.01 -30.42
N TRP A 167 4.72 20.23 -31.75
CA TRP A 167 4.14 19.30 -32.72
C TRP A 167 5.18 18.39 -33.35
N GLY A 168 5.39 17.25 -32.71
CA GLY A 168 6.26 16.18 -33.19
C GLY A 168 6.36 15.08 -32.15
N VAL A 169 6.86 13.91 -32.53
CA VAL A 169 6.89 12.72 -31.65
C VAL A 169 7.61 13.03 -30.34
N ASP A 170 8.81 13.61 -30.41
CA ASP A 170 9.62 13.92 -29.24
C ASP A 170 9.14 15.18 -28.50
N GLN A 171 8.71 16.19 -29.24
CA GLN A 171 8.26 17.48 -28.73
C GLN A 171 7.00 17.31 -27.87
N ASP A 172 6.04 16.54 -28.39
CA ASP A 172 4.78 16.21 -27.74
C ASP A 172 5.00 15.33 -26.51
N ALA A 173 5.71 14.21 -26.63
CA ALA A 173 6.02 13.34 -25.50
C ALA A 173 6.74 14.10 -24.37
N ARG A 174 7.71 14.96 -24.70
CA ARG A 174 8.42 15.78 -23.71
C ARG A 174 7.50 16.76 -23.01
N SER A 175 6.58 17.39 -23.74
CA SER A 175 5.62 18.34 -23.16
C SER A 175 4.63 17.66 -22.21
N ILE A 176 4.16 16.47 -22.57
CA ILE A 176 3.28 15.65 -21.70
C ILE A 176 4.05 15.13 -20.49
N ALA A 177 5.34 14.77 -20.63
CA ALA A 177 6.18 14.41 -19.49
C ALA A 177 6.28 15.58 -18.48
N GLN A 178 6.47 16.81 -18.97
CA GLN A 178 6.46 18.00 -18.11
C GLN A 178 5.09 18.22 -17.45
N PHE A 179 3.99 18.01 -18.19
CA PHE A 179 2.65 18.08 -17.61
C PHE A 179 2.47 17.06 -16.49
N ILE A 180 2.86 15.80 -16.70
CA ILE A 180 2.74 14.74 -15.69
C ILE A 180 3.55 15.13 -14.45
N LYS A 181 4.80 15.56 -14.58
CA LYS A 181 5.62 16.01 -13.44
C LYS A 181 4.99 17.21 -12.71
N ARG A 182 4.42 18.16 -13.46
CA ARG A 182 3.69 19.30 -12.89
C ARG A 182 2.45 18.84 -12.11
N TYR A 183 1.66 17.93 -12.67
CA TYR A 183 0.48 17.34 -12.01
C TYR A 183 0.86 16.60 -10.74
N LEU A 184 1.88 15.74 -10.79
CA LEU A 184 2.37 15.00 -9.63
C LEU A 184 2.81 15.94 -8.50
N THR A 185 3.42 17.08 -8.84
CA THR A 185 3.83 18.11 -7.88
C THR A 185 2.64 18.90 -7.34
N ALA A 186 1.73 19.34 -8.21
CA ALA A 186 0.59 20.17 -7.83
C ALA A 186 -0.39 19.45 -6.89
N PHE A 187 -0.46 18.11 -6.98
CA PHE A 187 -1.44 17.30 -6.27
C PHE A 187 -0.81 16.26 -5.32
N ASP A 188 0.48 16.36 -5.03
CA ASP A 188 1.23 15.48 -4.13
C ASP A 188 1.08 13.98 -4.46
N ARG A 189 1.28 13.64 -5.74
CA ARG A 189 1.11 12.27 -6.27
C ARG A 189 2.41 11.59 -6.66
N TRP A 190 3.55 12.16 -6.29
CA TRP A 190 4.87 11.63 -6.66
C TRP A 190 5.07 10.17 -6.23
N ASN A 191 4.54 9.77 -5.07
CA ASN A 191 4.64 8.39 -4.58
C ASN A 191 3.44 7.49 -4.96
N SER A 192 2.49 7.99 -5.74
CA SER A 192 1.39 7.16 -6.24
C SER A 192 1.86 6.16 -7.30
N PRO A 193 1.22 4.99 -7.43
CA PRO A 193 1.32 4.17 -8.63
C PRO A 193 0.82 4.96 -9.85
N LYS A 194 1.57 4.94 -10.96
CA LYS A 194 1.30 5.74 -12.16
C LYS A 194 0.99 4.83 -13.33
N PHE A 195 -0.06 5.18 -14.06
CA PHE A 195 -0.49 4.47 -15.26
C PHE A 195 -0.64 5.45 -16.42
N LEU A 196 -0.31 4.96 -17.61
CA LEU A 196 -0.56 5.68 -18.87
C LEU A 196 -1.60 4.91 -19.68
N PHE A 197 -2.55 5.64 -20.26
CA PHE A 197 -3.56 5.12 -21.17
C PHE A 197 -3.54 5.93 -22.45
N GLY A 198 -2.99 5.34 -23.51
CA GLY A 198 -2.98 5.91 -24.85
C GLY A 198 -3.93 5.16 -25.77
N GLU A 199 -4.71 5.89 -26.56
CA GLU A 199 -5.51 5.35 -27.66
C GLU A 199 -4.95 5.80 -29.01
N SER A 200 -4.93 4.93 -30.04
CA SER A 200 -4.55 5.30 -31.40
C SER A 200 -3.11 5.83 -31.47
N TYR A 201 -2.84 7.01 -32.07
CA TYR A 201 -1.53 7.70 -31.95
C TYR A 201 -1.09 7.93 -30.49
N GLY A 202 -2.01 7.94 -29.52
CA GLY A 202 -1.67 7.89 -28.11
C GLY A 202 -0.80 6.68 -27.75
N THR A 203 -0.87 5.57 -28.49
CA THR A 203 -0.09 4.35 -28.22
C THR A 203 1.40 4.47 -28.54
N PRO A 204 1.87 4.95 -29.72
CA PRO A 204 3.29 5.23 -29.93
C PRO A 204 3.78 6.35 -29.00
N ARG A 205 2.95 7.38 -28.76
CA ARG A 205 3.21 8.42 -27.74
C ARG A 205 3.47 7.81 -26.36
N THR A 206 2.65 6.86 -25.91
CA THR A 206 2.81 6.19 -24.61
C THR A 206 4.17 5.49 -24.52
N CYS A 207 4.64 4.87 -25.60
CA CYS A 207 5.92 4.17 -25.61
C CYS A 207 7.10 5.14 -25.42
N VAL A 208 7.13 6.22 -26.20
CA VAL A 208 8.16 7.28 -26.10
C VAL A 208 8.08 8.00 -24.76
N LEU A 209 6.87 8.36 -24.31
CA LEU A 209 6.63 9.04 -23.04
C LEU A 209 7.06 8.19 -21.84
N ALA A 210 6.78 6.89 -21.86
CA ALA A 210 7.20 5.99 -20.78
C ALA A 210 8.73 5.93 -20.66
N TRP A 211 9.45 5.89 -21.79
CA TRP A 211 10.91 5.99 -21.82
C TRP A 211 11.39 7.34 -21.27
N MET A 212 10.85 8.46 -21.75
CA MET A 212 11.24 9.80 -21.29
C MET A 212 10.99 10.00 -19.78
N LEU A 213 9.86 9.50 -19.26
CA LEU A 213 9.57 9.57 -17.84
C LEU A 213 10.53 8.73 -17.01
N HIS A 214 10.91 7.53 -17.49
CA HIS A 214 11.91 6.70 -16.83
C HIS A 214 13.26 7.43 -16.72
N GLU A 215 13.74 8.03 -17.80
CA GLU A 215 14.98 8.83 -17.81
C GLU A 215 14.90 10.04 -16.86
N ASP A 216 13.70 10.60 -16.69
CA ASP A 216 13.42 11.70 -15.75
C ASP A 216 13.21 11.23 -14.29
N GLY A 217 13.39 9.95 -13.98
CA GLY A 217 13.21 9.36 -12.65
C GLY A 217 11.76 9.13 -12.23
N VAL A 218 10.83 9.08 -13.19
CA VAL A 218 9.40 8.80 -12.99
C VAL A 218 9.06 7.45 -13.57
N ASP A 219 9.20 6.41 -12.74
CA ASP A 219 8.81 5.06 -13.16
C ASP A 219 7.29 4.89 -13.25
N ILE A 220 6.87 4.18 -14.31
CA ILE A 220 5.47 3.84 -14.58
C ILE A 220 5.19 2.40 -14.13
N ASN A 221 4.00 2.17 -13.59
CA ASN A 221 3.57 0.85 -13.11
C ASN A 221 2.84 0.06 -14.20
N GLY A 222 2.05 0.73 -15.04
CA GLY A 222 1.34 0.07 -16.13
C GLY A 222 1.05 0.96 -17.33
N LEU A 223 1.11 0.38 -18.53
CA LEU A 223 0.75 1.01 -19.80
C LEU A 223 -0.49 0.32 -20.38
N THR A 224 -1.46 1.10 -20.83
CA THR A 224 -2.57 0.62 -21.67
C THR A 224 -2.42 1.21 -23.05
N LEU A 225 -2.39 0.33 -24.06
CA LEU A 225 -2.27 0.66 -25.47
C LEU A 225 -3.55 0.21 -26.17
N GLN A 226 -4.49 1.13 -26.38
CA GLN A 226 -5.75 0.84 -27.08
C GLN A 226 -5.62 1.18 -28.56
N SER A 227 -5.92 0.22 -29.44
CA SER A 227 -5.98 0.44 -30.89
C SER A 227 -4.64 0.96 -31.44
N SER A 228 -3.63 0.10 -31.45
CA SER A 228 -2.22 0.52 -31.52
C SER A 228 -1.61 0.47 -32.92
N ILE A 229 -0.71 1.41 -33.22
CA ILE A 229 0.29 1.29 -34.29
C ILE A 229 1.65 1.69 -33.70
N LEU A 230 2.56 0.73 -33.56
CA LEU A 230 3.90 0.98 -32.99
C LEU A 230 5.02 0.89 -34.05
N ASP A 231 4.71 0.39 -35.24
CA ASP A 231 5.60 0.33 -36.38
C ASP A 231 4.86 0.81 -37.62
N TYR A 232 5.07 2.08 -38.00
CA TYR A 232 4.37 2.69 -39.12
C TYR A 232 4.86 2.16 -40.46
N THR A 233 5.99 1.43 -40.52
CA THR A 233 6.45 0.77 -41.76
C THR A 233 5.56 -0.38 -42.18
N GLN A 234 4.75 -0.88 -41.24
CA GLN A 234 3.79 -1.95 -41.46
C GLN A 234 2.36 -1.44 -41.65
N THR A 235 2.17 -0.10 -41.74
CA THR A 235 0.89 0.44 -42.19
C THR A 235 0.68 0.03 -43.65
N GLY A 236 -0.46 -0.56 -43.96
CA GLY A 236 -0.71 -1.15 -45.28
C GLY A 236 -0.15 -2.56 -45.47
N ASN A 237 0.13 -3.32 -44.39
CA ASN A 237 0.51 -4.73 -44.51
C ASN A 237 -0.75 -5.61 -44.67
N PRO A 238 -0.99 -6.19 -45.86
CA PRO A 238 -2.20 -6.96 -46.13
C PRO A 238 -2.35 -8.22 -45.27
N VAL A 239 -1.24 -8.79 -44.79
CA VAL A 239 -1.27 -9.97 -43.90
C VAL A 239 -1.86 -9.60 -42.54
N GLY A 240 -1.48 -8.43 -42.02
CA GLY A 240 -1.99 -7.91 -40.75
C GLY A 240 -3.44 -7.40 -40.83
N LEU A 241 -3.83 -6.84 -41.99
CA LEU A 241 -5.19 -6.32 -42.20
C LEU A 241 -6.24 -7.42 -42.45
N LEU A 242 -5.88 -8.50 -43.14
CA LEU A 242 -6.83 -9.53 -43.59
C LEU A 242 -7.78 -10.04 -42.48
N PRO A 243 -7.34 -10.38 -41.26
CA PRO A 243 -8.25 -10.83 -40.21
C PRO A 243 -9.32 -9.82 -39.82
N THR A 244 -9.02 -8.52 -39.80
CA THR A 244 -10.02 -7.47 -39.54
C THR A 244 -11.10 -7.49 -40.62
N LEU A 245 -10.72 -7.49 -41.90
CA LEU A 245 -11.70 -7.47 -43.00
C LEU A 245 -12.56 -8.75 -43.03
N ALA A 246 -11.96 -9.88 -42.65
CA ALA A 246 -12.71 -11.12 -42.46
C ALA A 246 -13.68 -11.02 -41.26
N ALA A 247 -13.33 -10.30 -40.19
CA ALA A 247 -14.25 -10.02 -39.09
C ALA A 247 -15.44 -9.18 -39.58
N ASP A 248 -15.21 -8.14 -40.38
CA ASP A 248 -16.28 -7.34 -40.98
C ASP A 248 -17.21 -8.19 -41.84
N ALA A 249 -16.64 -9.01 -42.73
CA ALA A 249 -17.41 -9.98 -43.53
C ALA A 249 -18.17 -10.99 -42.66
N TRP A 250 -17.58 -11.42 -41.54
CA TRP A 250 -18.23 -12.29 -40.57
C TRP A 250 -19.46 -11.57 -40.00
N TYR A 251 -19.31 -10.35 -39.47
CA TYR A 251 -20.40 -9.57 -38.87
C TYR A 251 -21.58 -9.39 -39.83
N HIS A 252 -21.29 -9.03 -41.09
CA HIS A 252 -22.29 -8.79 -42.14
C HIS A 252 -22.83 -10.06 -42.81
N ASN A 253 -22.51 -11.25 -42.29
CA ASN A 253 -22.95 -12.55 -42.83
C ASN A 253 -22.49 -12.80 -44.28
N LYS A 254 -21.33 -12.30 -44.68
CA LYS A 254 -20.76 -12.44 -46.02
C LYS A 254 -19.72 -13.57 -46.13
N VAL A 255 -19.33 -14.21 -45.03
CA VAL A 255 -18.43 -15.37 -45.02
C VAL A 255 -19.12 -16.61 -45.63
N ASN A 256 -18.51 -17.21 -46.65
CA ASN A 256 -19.01 -18.37 -47.39
C ASN A 256 -18.29 -19.69 -47.02
N ALA A 257 -17.96 -19.90 -45.75
CA ALA A 257 -17.15 -21.03 -45.28
C ALA A 257 -17.95 -22.20 -44.63
N GLY A 258 -19.26 -22.31 -44.87
CA GLY A 258 -20.11 -23.33 -44.25
C GLY A 258 -20.54 -22.96 -42.82
N VAL A 259 -20.21 -23.80 -41.82
CA VAL A 259 -20.56 -23.54 -40.40
C VAL A 259 -19.75 -22.34 -39.92
N ARG A 260 -20.43 -21.26 -39.51
CA ARG A 260 -19.79 -20.03 -39.00
C ARG A 260 -19.36 -20.21 -37.53
N PRO A 261 -18.06 -20.32 -37.22
CA PRO A 261 -17.62 -20.44 -35.85
C PRO A 261 -17.77 -19.11 -35.10
N PRO A 262 -17.74 -19.13 -33.75
CA PRO A 262 -17.65 -17.92 -32.93
C PRO A 262 -16.46 -17.06 -33.37
N LEU A 263 -16.62 -15.73 -33.33
CA LEU A 263 -15.65 -14.77 -33.89
C LEU A 263 -14.19 -15.04 -33.45
N PRO A 264 -13.84 -15.27 -32.16
CA PRO A 264 -12.46 -15.54 -31.78
C PRO A 264 -11.87 -16.78 -32.47
N ALA A 265 -12.62 -17.88 -32.54
CA ALA A 265 -12.19 -19.11 -33.20
C ALA A 265 -12.08 -18.94 -34.72
N PHE A 266 -12.96 -18.12 -35.32
CA PHE A 266 -12.84 -17.73 -36.72
C PHE A 266 -11.53 -16.96 -36.97
N MET A 267 -11.23 -15.98 -36.11
CA MET A 267 -10.01 -15.17 -36.22
C MET A 267 -8.73 -15.98 -36.09
N ASP A 268 -8.69 -17.01 -35.24
CA ASP A 268 -7.55 -17.94 -35.17
C ASP A 268 -7.30 -18.66 -36.50
N THR A 269 -8.38 -19.06 -37.18
CA THR A 269 -8.31 -19.69 -38.50
C THR A 269 -7.80 -18.72 -39.56
N VAL A 270 -8.34 -17.50 -39.60
CA VAL A 270 -7.96 -16.48 -40.59
C VAL A 270 -6.52 -16.01 -40.38
N LYS A 271 -6.05 -15.84 -39.14
CA LYS A 271 -4.65 -15.47 -38.84
C LYS A 271 -3.66 -16.51 -39.38
N ALA A 272 -3.93 -17.80 -39.17
CA ALA A 272 -3.08 -18.88 -39.68
C ALA A 272 -3.05 -18.89 -41.22
N PHE A 273 -4.21 -18.66 -41.85
CA PHE A 273 -4.31 -18.51 -43.30
C PHE A 273 -3.52 -17.28 -43.81
N ALA A 274 -3.65 -16.15 -43.12
CA ALA A 274 -3.01 -14.88 -43.47
C ALA A 274 -1.48 -15.02 -43.50
N GLN A 275 -0.88 -15.59 -42.45
CA GLN A 275 0.59 -15.75 -42.33
C GLN A 275 1.17 -16.84 -43.24
N GLY A 276 0.37 -17.84 -43.62
CA GLY A 276 0.82 -18.97 -44.41
C GLY A 276 0.40 -18.86 -45.88
N PRO A 277 -0.68 -19.55 -46.31
CA PRO A 277 -1.11 -19.59 -47.70
C PRO A 277 -1.27 -18.21 -48.35
N TYR A 278 -1.88 -17.24 -47.66
CA TYR A 278 -2.15 -15.92 -48.23
C TYR A 278 -0.88 -15.09 -48.43
N ALA A 279 0.00 -15.00 -47.42
CA ALA A 279 1.29 -14.31 -47.54
C ALA A 279 2.13 -14.88 -48.71
N LYS A 280 2.11 -16.21 -48.88
CA LYS A 280 2.74 -16.87 -50.02
C LYS A 280 2.10 -16.47 -51.36
N ALA A 281 0.78 -16.49 -51.45
CA ALA A 281 0.05 -16.12 -52.67
C ALA A 281 0.27 -14.66 -53.09
N LEU A 282 0.35 -13.74 -52.12
CA LEU A 282 0.71 -12.34 -52.37
C LEU A 282 2.11 -12.22 -53.00
N THR A 283 3.09 -12.94 -52.46
CA THR A 283 4.47 -12.92 -52.95
C THR A 283 4.61 -13.53 -54.35
N ASP A 284 3.89 -14.61 -54.62
CA ASP A 284 4.00 -15.34 -55.89
C ASP A 284 3.12 -14.74 -57.01
N PHE A 285 2.29 -13.73 -56.73
CA PHE A 285 1.38 -13.13 -57.71
C PHE A 285 2.14 -12.71 -59.01
N PRO A 286 1.61 -13.00 -60.21
CA PRO A 286 0.27 -13.53 -60.52
C PRO A 286 0.12 -15.06 -60.44
N LYS A 287 1.13 -15.79 -59.94
CA LYS A 287 1.10 -17.26 -59.84
C LYS A 287 0.69 -17.70 -58.44
N PHE A 288 -0.59 -18.00 -58.24
CA PHE A 288 -1.12 -18.48 -56.96
C PHE A 288 -2.00 -19.72 -57.18
N ASP A 289 -2.21 -20.52 -56.14
CA ASP A 289 -3.09 -21.68 -56.23
C ASP A 289 -4.57 -21.25 -56.11
N ALA A 290 -5.44 -21.93 -56.87
CA ALA A 290 -6.86 -21.59 -56.92
C ALA A 290 -7.58 -21.82 -55.58
N ALA A 291 -7.09 -22.71 -54.72
CA ALA A 291 -7.70 -23.01 -53.43
C ALA A 291 -7.47 -21.87 -52.42
N THR A 292 -6.31 -21.24 -52.44
CA THR A 292 -5.99 -20.04 -51.64
C THR A 292 -6.85 -18.86 -52.06
N LEU A 293 -7.01 -18.62 -53.37
CA LEU A 293 -7.93 -17.59 -53.87
C LEU A 293 -9.38 -17.90 -53.44
N GLN A 294 -9.82 -19.15 -53.53
CA GLN A 294 -11.17 -19.53 -53.09
C GLN A 294 -11.34 -19.31 -51.59
N THR A 295 -10.36 -19.70 -50.76
CA THR A 295 -10.41 -19.50 -49.30
C THR A 295 -10.46 -18.01 -48.94
N LEU A 296 -9.66 -17.18 -49.62
CA LEU A 296 -9.70 -15.72 -49.45
C LEU A 296 -11.08 -15.15 -49.81
N SER A 297 -11.66 -15.63 -50.92
CA SER A 297 -13.02 -15.28 -51.35
C SER A 297 -14.07 -15.68 -50.32
N ASP A 298 -13.95 -16.89 -49.76
CA ASP A 298 -14.87 -17.41 -48.76
C ASP A 298 -14.80 -16.63 -47.44
N TYR A 299 -13.62 -16.17 -47.03
CA TYR A 299 -13.46 -15.36 -45.82
C TYR A 299 -13.91 -13.91 -45.97
N LEU A 300 -13.76 -13.33 -47.16
CA LEU A 300 -14.08 -11.91 -47.40
C LEU A 300 -15.48 -11.69 -47.98
N GLY A 301 -16.11 -12.72 -48.54
CA GLY A 301 -17.36 -12.56 -49.29
C GLY A 301 -17.20 -11.79 -50.60
N ILE A 302 -15.97 -11.63 -51.09
CA ILE A 302 -15.64 -10.91 -52.33
C ILE A 302 -15.31 -11.93 -53.42
N SER A 303 -15.85 -11.73 -54.63
CA SER A 303 -15.67 -12.69 -55.71
C SER A 303 -14.19 -12.89 -56.11
N PRO A 304 -13.78 -14.09 -56.56
CA PRO A 304 -12.40 -14.36 -56.98
C PRO A 304 -11.89 -13.43 -58.08
N ILE A 305 -12.78 -12.99 -58.98
CA ILE A 305 -12.45 -12.06 -60.08
C ILE A 305 -12.07 -10.68 -59.52
N VAL A 306 -12.85 -10.17 -58.57
CA VAL A 306 -12.57 -8.88 -57.93
C VAL A 306 -11.27 -8.94 -57.12
N LEU A 307 -11.06 -9.98 -56.32
CA LEU A 307 -9.81 -10.18 -55.57
C LEU A 307 -8.59 -10.28 -56.49
N THR A 308 -8.72 -10.95 -57.64
CA THR A 308 -7.65 -11.00 -58.66
C THR A 308 -7.37 -9.62 -59.26
N SER A 309 -8.41 -8.79 -59.47
CA SER A 309 -8.23 -7.41 -59.94
C SER A 309 -7.49 -6.52 -58.94
N TRP A 310 -7.55 -6.86 -57.66
CA TRP A 310 -6.78 -6.23 -56.59
C TRP A 310 -5.38 -6.83 -56.43
N SER A 311 -4.95 -7.72 -57.33
CA SER A 311 -3.72 -8.49 -57.21
C SER A 311 -3.62 -9.28 -55.89
N LEU A 312 -4.76 -9.76 -55.39
CA LEU A 312 -4.96 -10.36 -54.07
C LEU A 312 -4.65 -9.43 -52.88
N ASN A 313 -4.27 -8.18 -53.13
CA ASN A 313 -3.90 -7.25 -52.09
C ASN A 313 -5.14 -6.59 -51.48
N VAL A 314 -5.51 -7.00 -50.27
CA VAL A 314 -6.65 -6.44 -49.54
C VAL A 314 -6.46 -4.98 -49.09
N GLU A 315 -5.24 -4.44 -49.21
CA GLU A 315 -4.91 -3.01 -49.00
C GLU A 315 -5.14 -2.15 -50.26
N ALA A 316 -5.64 -2.76 -51.34
CA ALA A 316 -6.00 -2.01 -52.53
C ALA A 316 -7.00 -0.90 -52.17
N ASN A 317 -6.69 0.33 -52.60
CA ASN A 317 -7.46 1.53 -52.29
C ASN A 317 -7.68 2.38 -53.56
N ASN A 318 -8.62 3.32 -53.49
CA ASN A 318 -8.94 4.26 -54.57
C ASN A 318 -8.42 5.69 -54.30
N GLY A 319 -7.43 5.85 -53.42
CA GLY A 319 -6.93 7.14 -52.96
C GLY A 319 -7.79 7.82 -51.88
N ALA A 320 -9.00 7.34 -51.63
CA ALA A 320 -9.88 7.82 -50.56
C ALA A 320 -10.19 6.75 -49.52
N ASN A 321 -10.49 5.52 -49.96
CA ASN A 321 -10.93 4.40 -49.11
C ASN A 321 -10.27 3.08 -49.55
N LEU A 322 -10.16 2.15 -48.61
CA LEU A 322 -9.92 0.73 -48.92
C LEU A 322 -11.05 0.22 -49.81
N LEU A 323 -10.71 -0.45 -50.92
CA LEU A 323 -11.71 -0.97 -51.86
C LEU A 323 -12.66 -1.96 -51.19
N PHE A 324 -12.18 -2.72 -50.21
CA PHE A 324 -13.03 -3.65 -49.46
C PHE A 324 -14.23 -2.96 -48.79
N LEU A 325 -14.01 -1.80 -48.15
CA LEU A 325 -15.01 -1.09 -47.36
C LEU A 325 -16.19 -0.58 -48.22
N THR A 326 -15.96 -0.33 -49.51
CA THR A 326 -17.00 0.08 -50.47
C THR A 326 -17.52 -1.06 -51.34
N THR A 327 -16.89 -2.24 -51.29
CA THR A 327 -17.27 -3.39 -52.14
C THR A 327 -18.18 -4.39 -51.39
N LEU A 328 -17.93 -4.65 -50.11
CA LEU A 328 -18.59 -5.74 -49.36
C LEU A 328 -20.13 -5.68 -49.40
N LEU A 329 -20.68 -4.45 -49.27
CA LEU A 329 -22.12 -4.16 -49.24
C LEU A 329 -22.55 -3.27 -50.41
N GLN A 330 -21.77 -3.26 -51.50
CA GLN A 330 -22.08 -2.45 -52.68
C GLN A 330 -23.45 -2.81 -53.28
N ASP A 331 -23.83 -4.08 -53.20
CA ASP A 331 -25.14 -4.59 -53.66
C ASP A 331 -26.32 -3.95 -52.91
N GLN A 332 -26.08 -3.42 -51.71
CA GLN A 332 -27.05 -2.72 -50.87
C GLN A 332 -26.90 -1.19 -50.96
N GLY A 333 -25.91 -0.69 -51.70
CA GLY A 333 -25.60 0.73 -51.78
C GLY A 333 -25.00 1.30 -50.49
N LEU A 334 -24.29 0.46 -49.72
CA LEU A 334 -23.69 0.82 -48.43
C LEU A 334 -22.16 0.66 -48.45
N ALA A 335 -21.48 1.52 -47.70
CA ALA A 335 -20.06 1.40 -47.35
C ALA A 335 -19.89 1.18 -45.85
N LEU A 336 -18.78 0.56 -45.47
CA LEU A 336 -18.38 0.28 -44.09
C LEU A 336 -17.49 1.39 -43.51
N GLY A 337 -17.54 1.55 -42.19
CA GLY A 337 -16.59 2.37 -41.44
C GLY A 337 -15.20 1.73 -41.36
N ALA A 338 -14.16 2.54 -41.51
CA ALA A 338 -12.79 2.10 -41.33
C ALA A 338 -12.43 1.90 -39.85
N TYR A 339 -12.98 2.76 -38.97
CA TYR A 339 -12.77 2.67 -37.52
C TYR A 339 -13.62 1.56 -36.87
N ASP A 340 -14.76 1.20 -37.44
CA ASP A 340 -15.58 0.06 -37.02
C ASP A 340 -16.38 -0.46 -38.22
N GLY A 341 -15.94 -1.58 -38.78
CA GLY A 341 -16.57 -2.18 -39.97
C GLY A 341 -18.01 -2.68 -39.75
N ARG A 342 -18.53 -2.64 -38.51
CA ARG A 342 -19.96 -2.89 -38.24
C ARG A 342 -20.84 -1.70 -38.64
N VAL A 343 -20.29 -0.49 -38.63
CA VAL A 343 -21.02 0.74 -38.96
C VAL A 343 -21.12 0.86 -40.47
N THR A 344 -22.31 1.22 -40.95
CA THR A 344 -22.57 1.41 -42.38
C THR A 344 -23.12 2.80 -42.68
N ALA A 345 -22.80 3.34 -43.86
CA ALA A 345 -23.44 4.53 -44.39
C ALA A 345 -23.87 4.34 -45.85
N ILE A 346 -24.78 5.20 -46.32
CA ILE A 346 -25.19 5.25 -47.72
C ILE A 346 -23.99 5.65 -48.58
N ASP A 347 -23.68 4.86 -49.62
CA ASP A 347 -22.53 5.05 -50.52
C ASP A 347 -22.96 5.22 -51.99
N THR A 348 -24.20 5.69 -52.20
CA THR A 348 -24.77 5.88 -53.55
C THR A 348 -24.93 7.36 -53.89
N GLY A 349 -24.92 7.66 -55.19
CA GLY A 349 -25.10 9.03 -55.68
C GLY A 349 -23.98 9.95 -55.19
N ILE A 350 -24.36 11.11 -54.65
CA ILE A 350 -23.39 12.09 -54.14
C ILE A 350 -22.62 11.57 -52.93
N ALA A 351 -23.20 10.70 -52.11
CA ALA A 351 -22.60 10.23 -50.86
C ALA A 351 -21.30 9.46 -51.10
N GLY A 352 -21.27 8.55 -52.09
CA GLY A 352 -20.06 7.82 -52.47
C GLY A 352 -19.06 8.62 -53.31
N GLN A 353 -19.31 9.90 -53.53
CA GLN A 353 -18.43 10.82 -54.27
C GLN A 353 -18.00 12.03 -53.44
N ILE A 354 -18.36 12.07 -52.14
CA ILE A 354 -17.90 13.17 -51.28
C ILE A 354 -16.39 13.04 -51.13
N ASP A 355 -15.68 14.10 -51.50
CA ASP A 355 -14.23 14.18 -51.31
C ASP A 355 -13.91 14.02 -49.82
N PRO A 356 -13.06 13.05 -49.41
CA PRO A 356 -12.64 12.90 -48.03
C PRO A 356 -11.99 14.17 -47.45
N ASN A 357 -11.47 15.06 -48.29
CA ASN A 357 -10.93 16.37 -47.88
C ASN A 357 -12.01 17.43 -47.63
N SER A 358 -13.27 17.18 -48.01
CA SER A 358 -14.42 18.05 -47.71
C SER A 358 -15.01 17.82 -46.32
N GLY A 359 -14.33 17.02 -45.49
CA GLY A 359 -14.73 16.60 -44.15
C GLY A 359 -14.59 15.08 -44.00
N GLY A 360 -14.20 14.60 -42.82
CA GLY A 360 -14.07 13.17 -42.54
C GLY A 360 -15.44 12.47 -42.55
N ASN A 361 -15.77 11.85 -43.69
CA ASN A 361 -17.06 11.15 -43.91
C ASN A 361 -16.97 9.64 -43.63
N ASP A 362 -16.01 9.22 -42.81
CA ASP A 362 -15.98 7.84 -42.34
C ASP A 362 -17.31 7.52 -41.61
N PRO A 363 -18.01 6.42 -41.97
CA PRO A 363 -19.28 6.05 -41.34
C PRO A 363 -19.23 6.02 -39.80
N THR A 364 -18.14 5.54 -39.21
CA THR A 364 -18.01 5.40 -37.75
C THR A 364 -17.87 6.75 -37.08
N MET A 365 -17.00 7.62 -37.58
CA MET A 365 -16.83 8.96 -37.01
C MET A 365 -18.13 9.76 -37.16
N THR A 366 -18.73 9.72 -38.35
CA THR A 366 -20.01 10.40 -38.65
C THR A 366 -21.13 9.97 -37.69
N ALA A 367 -21.16 8.70 -37.31
CA ALA A 367 -22.18 8.15 -36.40
C ALA A 367 -22.15 8.73 -34.98
N VAL A 368 -21.05 9.36 -34.56
CA VAL A 368 -20.88 9.84 -33.17
C VAL A 368 -20.42 11.30 -33.03
N SER A 369 -19.90 11.95 -34.08
CA SER A 369 -19.38 13.33 -33.96
C SER A 369 -20.38 14.31 -33.34
N GLY A 370 -21.65 14.25 -33.77
CA GLY A 370 -22.69 15.17 -33.29
C GLY A 370 -22.95 15.10 -31.78
N VAL A 371 -22.92 13.90 -31.19
CA VAL A 371 -23.12 13.72 -29.74
C VAL A 371 -21.92 14.16 -28.93
N TYR A 372 -20.69 13.89 -29.40
CA TYR A 372 -19.47 14.34 -28.72
C TYR A 372 -19.38 15.87 -28.65
N THR A 373 -19.57 16.55 -29.79
CA THR A 373 -19.49 18.02 -29.84
C THR A 373 -20.52 18.68 -28.92
N ALA A 374 -21.77 18.20 -28.95
CA ALA A 374 -22.83 18.77 -28.12
C ALA A 374 -22.63 18.48 -26.63
N MET A 375 -22.37 17.22 -26.26
CA MET A 375 -22.26 16.81 -24.86
C MET A 375 -20.99 17.30 -24.19
N TRP A 376 -19.89 17.52 -24.92
CA TRP A 376 -18.73 18.24 -24.37
C TRP A 376 -19.13 19.61 -23.82
N ASN A 377 -19.81 20.41 -24.64
CA ASN A 377 -20.18 21.77 -24.27
C ASN A 377 -21.18 21.78 -23.11
N THR A 378 -22.17 20.88 -23.11
CA THR A 378 -23.13 20.75 -22.00
C THR A 378 -22.45 20.27 -20.72
N TYR A 379 -21.67 19.18 -20.78
CA TYR A 379 -21.05 18.59 -19.59
C TYR A 379 -20.06 19.55 -18.92
N LEU A 380 -19.22 20.21 -19.73
CA LEU A 380 -18.20 21.11 -19.21
C LEU A 380 -18.80 22.36 -18.54
N ASN A 381 -19.81 22.98 -19.17
CA ASN A 381 -20.46 24.18 -18.63
C ASN A 381 -21.40 23.85 -17.46
N ASP A 382 -22.25 22.84 -17.62
CA ASP A 382 -23.38 22.62 -16.70
C ASP A 382 -23.01 21.74 -15.51
N GLU A 383 -22.21 20.70 -15.68
CA GLU A 383 -21.84 19.78 -14.58
C GLU A 383 -20.45 20.09 -14.02
N LEU A 384 -19.45 20.37 -14.87
CA LEU A 384 -18.08 20.67 -14.42
C LEU A 384 -17.85 22.15 -14.12
N LYS A 385 -18.78 23.03 -14.49
CA LYS A 385 -18.77 24.48 -14.21
C LYS A 385 -17.55 25.22 -14.75
N PHE A 386 -16.99 24.75 -15.87
CA PHE A 386 -15.92 25.44 -16.59
C PHE A 386 -16.47 26.04 -17.89
N THR A 387 -16.31 27.34 -18.06
CA THR A 387 -16.74 28.07 -19.25
C THR A 387 -15.54 28.77 -19.87
N ALA A 388 -15.28 28.51 -21.15
CA ALA A 388 -14.24 29.17 -21.93
C ALA A 388 -14.84 30.07 -23.01
N LEU A 389 -14.19 31.20 -23.30
CA LEU A 389 -14.52 32.03 -24.48
C LEU A 389 -14.01 31.44 -25.81
N SER A 390 -13.08 30.48 -25.73
CA SER A 390 -12.45 29.87 -26.89
C SER A 390 -13.33 28.77 -27.51
N PRO A 391 -13.32 28.59 -28.85
CA PRO A 391 -13.89 27.40 -29.46
C PRO A 391 -13.11 26.16 -29.01
N PHE A 392 -13.80 25.06 -28.75
CA PHE A 392 -13.15 23.79 -28.44
C PHE A 392 -12.59 23.16 -29.72
N SER A 393 -11.33 22.70 -29.69
CA SER A 393 -10.71 21.95 -30.78
C SER A 393 -10.60 20.47 -30.40
N ASP A 394 -11.58 19.66 -30.82
CA ASP A 394 -11.59 18.22 -30.55
C ASP A 394 -10.53 17.47 -31.38
N LEU A 395 -10.44 17.80 -32.67
CA LEU A 395 -9.44 17.33 -33.63
C LEU A 395 -8.80 18.54 -34.34
N ASN A 396 -7.48 18.55 -34.44
CA ASN A 396 -6.70 19.59 -35.11
C ASN A 396 -5.92 19.02 -36.30
N ASP A 397 -6.50 19.16 -37.50
CA ASP A 397 -5.88 18.71 -38.75
C ASP A 397 -4.61 19.48 -39.09
N GLN A 398 -4.46 20.73 -38.62
CA GLN A 398 -3.23 21.50 -38.85
C GLN A 398 -2.05 20.93 -38.07
N ALA A 399 -2.29 20.42 -36.86
CA ALA A 399 -1.27 19.69 -36.11
C ALA A 399 -0.85 18.42 -36.87
N PHE A 400 -1.80 17.67 -37.44
CA PHE A 400 -1.50 16.50 -38.26
C PHE A 400 -0.65 16.84 -39.49
N GLN A 401 -0.99 17.90 -40.22
CA GLN A 401 -0.27 18.34 -41.42
C GLN A 401 1.15 18.84 -41.16
N ASN A 402 1.42 19.35 -39.95
CA ASN A 402 2.71 19.95 -39.57
C ASN A 402 3.50 19.08 -38.58
N TRP A 403 3.09 17.83 -38.39
CA TRP A 403 3.68 16.95 -37.38
C TRP A 403 5.07 16.46 -37.79
N ASP A 404 6.05 16.60 -36.89
CA ASP A 404 7.36 15.98 -37.05
C ASP A 404 7.32 14.51 -36.60
N PHE A 405 7.38 13.59 -37.57
CA PHE A 405 7.43 12.14 -37.33
C PHE A 405 8.85 11.62 -37.08
N GLY A 406 9.87 12.48 -37.10
CA GLY A 406 11.24 12.13 -36.71
C GLY A 406 11.30 11.68 -35.26
N HIS A 407 12.08 10.63 -35.00
CA HIS A 407 12.27 10.09 -33.65
C HIS A 407 13.52 9.20 -33.61
N ILE A 408 14.38 9.45 -32.62
CA ILE A 408 15.54 8.62 -32.33
C ILE A 408 15.18 7.70 -31.17
N ASP A 409 15.20 6.40 -31.42
CA ASP A 409 14.83 5.41 -30.41
C ASP A 409 15.89 5.34 -29.28
N PRO A 410 15.61 4.62 -28.18
CA PRO A 410 16.55 4.46 -27.07
C PRO A 410 17.90 3.82 -27.43
N THR A 411 18.06 3.26 -28.64
CA THR A 411 19.35 2.74 -29.12
C THR A 411 20.22 3.84 -29.75
N GLY A 412 19.70 5.07 -29.83
CA GLY A 412 20.36 6.19 -30.49
C GLY A 412 20.23 6.16 -32.01
N ALA A 413 19.30 5.38 -32.56
CA ALA A 413 19.13 5.21 -34.00
C ALA A 413 17.76 5.72 -34.48
N GLN A 414 17.74 6.31 -35.68
CA GLN A 414 16.51 6.51 -36.43
C GLN A 414 16.04 5.15 -36.94
N LYS A 415 15.02 4.57 -36.31
CA LYS A 415 14.33 3.36 -36.78
C LYS A 415 13.16 3.72 -37.70
N GLY A 416 12.52 2.71 -38.28
CA GLY A 416 11.42 2.86 -39.23
C GLY A 416 11.82 3.23 -40.67
N GLY A 417 13.07 3.61 -40.92
CA GLY A 417 13.51 3.94 -42.28
C GLY A 417 12.84 5.21 -42.80
N LYS A 418 12.52 5.24 -44.10
CA LYS A 418 11.94 6.40 -44.78
C LYS A 418 10.82 6.01 -45.72
N ASP A 419 9.82 6.88 -45.85
CA ASP A 419 8.76 6.74 -46.84
C ASP A 419 9.27 7.01 -48.27
N ALA A 420 8.40 6.87 -49.27
CA ALA A 420 8.74 7.11 -50.67
C ALA A 420 9.19 8.56 -50.96
N ASN A 421 8.85 9.51 -50.09
CA ASN A 421 9.22 10.93 -50.19
C ASN A 421 10.49 11.26 -49.39
N GLY A 422 11.09 10.28 -48.71
CA GLY A 422 12.30 10.44 -47.91
C GLY A 422 12.06 10.96 -46.49
N ASN A 423 10.81 11.04 -46.04
CA ASN A 423 10.43 11.42 -44.68
C ASN A 423 10.66 10.23 -43.72
N PRO A 424 11.06 10.47 -42.46
CA PRO A 424 11.19 9.41 -41.48
C PRO A 424 9.84 8.75 -41.20
N VAL A 425 9.84 7.42 -41.03
CA VAL A 425 8.66 6.66 -40.64
C VAL A 425 8.78 6.27 -39.16
N LEU A 426 7.70 6.45 -38.42
CA LEU A 426 7.70 6.27 -36.96
C LEU A 426 7.80 4.80 -36.57
N TYR A 427 8.70 4.50 -35.63
CA TYR A 427 8.83 3.20 -34.98
C TYR A 427 9.07 3.40 -33.49
N THR A 428 8.20 2.85 -32.64
CA THR A 428 8.21 3.03 -31.18
C THR A 428 8.08 1.72 -30.40
N ALA A 429 7.96 0.58 -31.09
CA ALA A 429 8.03 -0.74 -30.44
C ALA A 429 9.40 -0.98 -29.79
N GLY A 430 10.46 -0.29 -30.27
CA GLY A 430 11.77 -0.26 -29.63
C GLY A 430 11.76 0.40 -28.26
N ASP A 431 11.08 1.55 -28.14
CA ASP A 431 10.87 2.27 -26.87
C ASP A 431 10.13 1.42 -25.85
N LEU A 432 9.04 0.77 -26.29
CA LEU A 432 8.29 -0.16 -25.44
C LEU A 432 9.18 -1.31 -24.94
N ALA A 433 9.94 -1.93 -25.85
CA ALA A 433 10.87 -3.00 -25.50
C ALA A 433 11.94 -2.51 -24.52
N ALA A 434 12.48 -1.31 -24.71
CA ALA A 434 13.50 -0.72 -23.86
C ALA A 434 12.98 -0.47 -22.44
N VAL A 435 11.82 0.19 -22.29
CA VAL A 435 11.25 0.48 -20.96
C VAL A 435 10.81 -0.80 -20.25
N MET A 436 10.26 -1.80 -20.96
CA MET A 436 9.94 -3.11 -20.38
C MET A 436 11.19 -3.89 -19.94
N ALA A 437 12.32 -3.71 -20.63
CA ALA A 437 13.58 -4.35 -20.26
C ALA A 437 14.20 -3.72 -19.01
N LEU A 438 14.14 -2.39 -18.88
CA LEU A 438 14.70 -1.66 -17.73
C LEU A 438 13.80 -1.73 -16.49
N ASN A 439 12.48 -1.74 -16.68
CA ASN A 439 11.51 -1.92 -15.60
C ASN A 439 10.84 -3.30 -15.73
N PRO A 440 11.44 -4.38 -15.17
CA PRO A 440 10.90 -5.74 -15.26
C PRO A 440 9.59 -5.91 -14.48
N SER A 441 9.16 -4.91 -13.70
CA SER A 441 7.87 -4.89 -13.00
C SER A 441 6.76 -4.23 -13.84
N LEU A 442 7.10 -3.44 -14.87
CA LEU A 442 6.16 -2.76 -15.74
C LEU A 442 5.22 -3.76 -16.42
N LYS A 443 3.91 -3.50 -16.35
CA LYS A 443 2.92 -4.28 -17.10
C LYS A 443 2.37 -3.48 -18.28
N VAL A 444 2.07 -4.19 -19.36
CA VAL A 444 1.53 -3.60 -20.59
C VAL A 444 0.27 -4.34 -20.99
N PHE A 445 -0.80 -3.59 -21.27
CA PHE A 445 -2.07 -4.11 -21.71
C PHE A 445 -2.43 -3.53 -23.09
N SER A 446 -2.39 -4.35 -24.13
CA SER A 446 -2.84 -3.99 -25.47
C SER A 446 -4.30 -4.43 -25.66
N ALA A 447 -5.16 -3.46 -26.00
CA ALA A 447 -6.58 -3.67 -26.24
C ALA A 447 -6.91 -3.32 -27.69
N ASN A 448 -7.52 -4.25 -28.43
CA ASN A 448 -7.78 -4.06 -29.87
C ASN A 448 -9.22 -4.41 -30.23
N GLY A 449 -9.80 -3.70 -31.20
CA GLY A 449 -11.07 -4.05 -31.80
C GLY A 449 -10.90 -5.04 -32.96
N TYR A 450 -11.77 -6.05 -33.07
CA TYR A 450 -11.76 -6.96 -34.22
C TYR A 450 -12.14 -6.27 -35.53
N TYR A 451 -12.95 -5.20 -35.47
CA TYR A 451 -13.53 -4.51 -36.64
C TYR A 451 -12.81 -3.19 -36.95
N ASP A 452 -11.60 -3.00 -36.42
CA ASP A 452 -10.79 -1.80 -36.63
C ASP A 452 -9.80 -2.02 -37.78
N SER A 453 -10.03 -1.37 -38.93
CA SER A 453 -9.13 -1.42 -40.09
C SER A 453 -8.09 -0.29 -40.08
N VAL A 454 -8.25 0.72 -39.22
CA VAL A 454 -7.26 1.77 -38.99
C VAL A 454 -6.10 1.20 -38.19
N THR A 455 -6.39 0.40 -37.16
CA THR A 455 -5.37 -0.29 -36.35
C THR A 455 -5.65 -1.79 -36.27
N PRO A 456 -5.35 -2.56 -37.34
CA PRO A 456 -5.72 -3.97 -37.39
C PRO A 456 -5.13 -4.77 -36.23
N PHE A 457 -6.01 -5.42 -35.46
CA PHE A 457 -5.60 -6.11 -34.21
C PHE A 457 -4.49 -7.13 -34.44
N PHE A 458 -4.48 -7.78 -35.61
CA PHE A 458 -3.47 -8.77 -35.92
C PHE A 458 -2.14 -8.14 -36.31
N GLN A 459 -2.14 -7.01 -37.04
CA GLN A 459 -0.90 -6.26 -37.30
C GLN A 459 -0.26 -5.80 -35.98
N THR A 460 -1.06 -5.31 -35.03
CA THR A 460 -0.58 -4.97 -33.68
C THR A 460 0.06 -6.17 -32.98
N ALA A 461 -0.58 -7.34 -33.05
CA ALA A 461 -0.05 -8.57 -32.46
C ALA A 461 1.29 -9.00 -33.10
N LEU A 462 1.43 -8.87 -34.43
CA LEU A 462 2.69 -9.14 -35.14
C LEU A 462 3.79 -8.17 -34.68
N THR A 463 3.52 -6.87 -34.66
CA THR A 463 4.49 -5.86 -34.21
C THR A 463 4.95 -6.10 -32.76
N LEU A 464 4.04 -6.45 -31.85
CA LEU A 464 4.39 -6.78 -30.47
C LEU A 464 5.15 -8.12 -30.33
N ALA A 465 4.90 -9.07 -31.22
CA ALA A 465 5.66 -10.32 -31.30
C ALA A 465 7.07 -10.10 -31.85
N ASP A 466 7.25 -9.13 -32.75
CA ASP A 466 8.54 -8.84 -33.41
C ASP A 466 9.38 -7.78 -32.69
N MET A 467 8.82 -7.05 -31.72
CA MET A 467 9.56 -6.05 -30.95
C MET A 467 10.83 -6.64 -30.30
N PRO A 468 11.92 -5.85 -30.15
CA PRO A 468 13.24 -6.33 -29.73
C PRO A 468 13.36 -6.62 -28.22
N LEU A 469 12.39 -7.36 -27.65
CA LEU A 469 12.39 -7.79 -26.25
C LEU A 469 12.55 -9.31 -26.17
N THR A 470 13.78 -9.79 -25.98
CA THR A 470 14.08 -11.23 -25.99
C THR A 470 13.88 -11.91 -24.63
N ASN A 471 13.87 -11.15 -23.52
CA ASN A 471 13.73 -11.69 -22.17
C ASN A 471 12.31 -12.25 -21.93
N PRO A 472 12.14 -13.56 -21.66
CA PRO A 472 10.81 -14.15 -21.49
C PRO A 472 10.02 -13.61 -20.29
N SER A 473 10.70 -13.26 -19.19
CA SER A 473 10.05 -12.75 -17.98
C SER A 473 9.49 -11.34 -18.19
N ALA A 474 10.23 -10.47 -18.87
CA ALA A 474 9.73 -9.15 -19.25
C ALA A 474 8.57 -9.27 -20.27
N ARG A 475 8.70 -10.16 -21.27
CA ARG A 475 7.62 -10.41 -22.23
C ARG A 475 6.34 -10.92 -21.57
N ALA A 476 6.44 -11.71 -20.50
CA ALA A 476 5.28 -12.21 -19.75
C ALA A 476 4.44 -11.10 -19.09
N ASN A 477 4.93 -9.86 -19.01
CA ASN A 477 4.16 -8.72 -18.52
C ASN A 477 3.31 -8.03 -19.61
N LEU A 478 3.42 -8.43 -20.87
CA LEU A 478 2.57 -7.97 -21.96
C LEU A 478 1.32 -8.85 -22.07
N THR A 479 0.15 -8.23 -22.01
CA THR A 479 -1.15 -8.87 -22.26
C THR A 479 -1.78 -8.27 -23.49
N ILE A 480 -2.30 -9.10 -24.40
CA ILE A 480 -3.05 -8.68 -25.58
C ILE A 480 -4.49 -9.20 -25.44
N ARG A 481 -5.46 -8.32 -25.65
CA ARG A 481 -6.90 -8.63 -25.66
C ARG A 481 -7.56 -8.02 -26.88
N ASN A 482 -8.52 -8.77 -27.43
CA ASN A 482 -9.29 -8.37 -28.60
C ASN A 482 -10.78 -8.40 -28.25
N TYR A 483 -11.53 -7.40 -28.68
CA TYR A 483 -12.93 -7.20 -28.33
C TYR A 483 -13.79 -7.16 -29.59
N PRO A 484 -15.06 -7.61 -29.52
CA PRO A 484 -16.01 -7.55 -30.63
C PRO A 484 -16.52 -6.11 -30.85
N SER A 485 -15.60 -5.17 -31.04
CA SER A 485 -15.81 -3.74 -31.27
C SER A 485 -14.80 -3.21 -32.28
N GLY A 486 -14.94 -1.95 -32.69
CA GLY A 486 -13.97 -1.23 -33.50
C GLY A 486 -12.91 -0.49 -32.69
N HIS A 487 -12.40 0.59 -33.26
CA HIS A 487 -11.29 1.41 -32.78
C HIS A 487 -11.52 2.01 -31.40
N MET A 488 -12.70 2.60 -31.19
CA MET A 488 -13.15 3.11 -29.91
C MET A 488 -13.93 2.00 -29.19
N ILE A 489 -13.21 1.01 -28.66
CA ILE A 489 -13.78 -0.22 -28.09
C ILE A 489 -14.95 0.06 -27.14
N TYR A 490 -14.83 1.14 -26.37
CA TYR A 490 -15.78 1.57 -25.34
C TYR A 490 -17.13 2.11 -25.84
N LEU A 491 -17.27 2.37 -27.15
CA LEU A 491 -18.56 2.76 -27.73
C LEU A 491 -19.55 1.60 -27.80
N ASP A 492 -19.04 0.36 -27.79
CA ASP A 492 -19.84 -0.86 -27.64
C ASP A 492 -19.99 -1.20 -26.16
N GLY A 493 -21.23 -1.32 -25.67
CA GLY A 493 -21.50 -1.45 -24.23
C GLY A 493 -20.96 -2.74 -23.61
N GLU A 494 -21.10 -3.88 -24.28
CA GLU A 494 -20.60 -5.16 -23.80
C GLU A 494 -19.06 -5.20 -23.82
N SER A 495 -18.46 -4.70 -24.90
CA SER A 495 -17.01 -4.60 -25.04
C SER A 495 -16.40 -3.63 -24.04
N ARG A 496 -17.05 -2.49 -23.74
CA ARG A 496 -16.61 -1.57 -22.67
C ARG A 496 -16.62 -2.25 -21.31
N THR A 497 -17.70 -2.97 -20.99
CA THR A 497 -17.83 -3.71 -19.73
C THR A 497 -16.74 -4.77 -19.60
N ALA A 498 -16.49 -5.54 -20.67
CA ALA A 498 -15.42 -6.54 -20.72
C ALA A 498 -14.03 -5.91 -20.58
N LEU A 499 -13.77 -4.80 -21.30
CA LEU A 499 -12.52 -4.07 -21.21
C LEU A 499 -12.30 -3.50 -19.81
N LYS A 500 -13.32 -2.93 -19.16
CA LYS A 500 -13.26 -2.50 -17.76
C LYS A 500 -12.94 -3.65 -16.80
N ALA A 501 -13.52 -4.83 -17.02
CA ALA A 501 -13.22 -6.01 -16.20
C ALA A 501 -11.74 -6.42 -16.33
N ASP A 502 -11.24 -6.52 -17.56
CA ASP A 502 -9.82 -6.84 -17.83
C ASP A 502 -8.87 -5.77 -17.29
N LEU A 503 -9.21 -4.49 -17.44
CA LEU A 503 -8.44 -3.39 -16.86
C LEU A 503 -8.46 -3.47 -15.33
N SER A 504 -9.58 -3.82 -14.70
CA SER A 504 -9.61 -3.99 -13.24
C SER A 504 -8.63 -5.07 -12.80
N VAL A 505 -8.56 -6.20 -13.50
CA VAL A 505 -7.55 -7.26 -13.27
C VAL A 505 -6.13 -6.76 -13.53
N PHE A 506 -5.92 -5.98 -14.60
CA PHE A 506 -4.62 -5.39 -14.93
C PHE A 506 -4.13 -4.47 -13.80
N TYR A 507 -4.96 -3.54 -13.33
CA TYR A 507 -4.63 -2.64 -12.22
C TYR A 507 -4.40 -3.41 -10.93
N ASP A 508 -5.29 -4.33 -10.57
CA ASP A 508 -5.19 -5.10 -9.32
C ASP A 508 -3.96 -6.02 -9.33
N SER A 509 -3.63 -6.66 -10.45
CA SER A 509 -2.45 -7.52 -10.57
C SER A 509 -1.13 -6.72 -10.56
N THR A 510 -1.18 -5.46 -11.00
CA THR A 510 -0.06 -4.52 -10.92
C THR A 510 0.12 -4.10 -9.45
N ARG A 511 -0.96 -3.70 -8.78
CA ARG A 511 -0.99 -3.37 -7.34
C ARG A 511 -0.59 -4.53 -6.44
N ALA A 512 -1.06 -5.75 -6.69
CA ALA A 512 -0.75 -6.93 -5.89
C ALA A 512 0.73 -7.33 -5.97
N ARG A 513 1.41 -7.07 -7.09
CA ARG A 513 2.85 -7.28 -7.21
C ARG A 513 3.63 -6.23 -6.42
N PHE A 514 3.17 -4.98 -6.39
CA PHE A 514 3.77 -3.90 -5.58
C PHE A 514 3.47 -4.03 -4.10
N ILE A 515 2.26 -4.42 -3.72
CA ILE A 515 1.95 -4.83 -2.35
C ILE A 515 2.81 -6.05 -2.01
N ALA A 516 2.98 -7.04 -2.89
CA ALA A 516 3.90 -8.16 -2.64
C ALA A 516 5.41 -7.82 -2.74
N GLN A 517 5.80 -6.69 -3.31
CA GLN A 517 7.20 -6.20 -3.37
C GLN A 517 7.50 -5.26 -2.19
N ALA A 518 6.55 -4.41 -1.81
CA ALA A 518 6.50 -3.62 -0.58
C ALA A 518 6.41 -4.54 0.64
N LEU A 519 5.55 -5.56 0.61
CA LEU A 519 5.51 -6.65 1.58
C LEU A 519 6.78 -7.51 1.51
N ARG A 520 7.49 -7.57 0.37
CA ARG A 520 8.82 -8.22 0.29
C ARG A 520 9.94 -7.38 0.87
N SER A 521 9.88 -6.05 0.76
CA SER A 521 10.76 -5.11 1.47
C SER A 521 10.37 -4.95 2.95
N GLU A 522 9.12 -5.22 3.32
CA GLU A 522 8.65 -5.40 4.71
C GLU A 522 8.88 -6.84 5.23
N GLN A 523 9.28 -7.81 4.39
CA GLN A 523 9.49 -9.22 4.77
C GLN A 523 10.88 -9.55 5.32
N SER A 524 11.71 -8.56 5.59
CA SER A 524 12.57 -8.72 6.76
C SER A 524 11.71 -8.32 7.96
N ALA A 525 11.08 -9.29 8.63
CA ALA A 525 10.49 -9.03 9.94
C ALA A 525 11.51 -8.27 10.78
N ILE A 526 11.20 -7.02 11.15
CA ILE A 526 12.13 -6.20 11.93
C ILE A 526 12.20 -6.77 13.34
N CYS A 527 11.05 -7.11 13.92
CA CYS A 527 10.97 -7.75 15.23
C CYS A 527 11.09 -9.27 15.10
N ARG A 528 11.87 -9.88 16.00
CA ARG A 528 12.14 -11.32 16.08
C ARG A 528 11.79 -11.86 17.48
N PRO A 529 11.51 -13.16 17.62
CA PRO A 529 11.30 -13.79 18.91
C PRO A 529 12.64 -14.02 19.63
N TYR A 530 12.65 -13.99 20.97
CA TYR A 530 13.84 -14.10 21.83
C TYR A 530 13.94 -15.42 22.61
N PHE A 531 13.74 -16.53 21.90
CA PHE A 531 13.96 -17.87 22.43
C PHE A 531 15.22 -18.52 21.85
N LYS A 532 15.83 -19.43 22.63
CA LYS A 532 16.93 -20.29 22.17
C LYS A 532 16.64 -21.75 22.46
N LEU A 533 16.85 -22.60 21.46
CA LEU A 533 16.74 -24.04 21.62
C LEU A 533 18.03 -24.64 22.19
N ARG A 534 17.89 -25.66 23.03
CA ARG A 534 19.04 -26.45 23.50
C ARG A 534 19.75 -27.14 22.32
N LYS A 535 21.03 -26.82 22.09
CA LYS A 535 21.84 -27.39 21.00
C LYS A 535 21.98 -28.93 21.10
N PRO A 536 21.74 -29.70 20.02
CA PRO A 536 22.00 -31.14 19.99
C PRO A 536 23.49 -31.43 20.26
N GLY A 537 23.79 -32.31 21.22
CA GLY A 537 25.17 -32.68 21.56
C GLY A 537 25.86 -31.83 22.63
N ALA A 538 25.18 -30.87 23.26
CA ALA A 538 25.69 -30.19 24.47
C ALA A 538 26.03 -31.21 25.60
N ALA A 539 25.34 -32.35 25.62
CA ALA A 539 25.65 -33.50 26.47
C ALA A 539 26.97 -34.22 26.15
N GLN A 540 27.52 -34.08 24.93
CA GLN A 540 28.74 -34.76 24.49
C GLN A 540 30.02 -33.92 24.63
N LYS A 541 29.92 -32.58 24.78
CA LYS A 541 31.07 -31.69 24.99
C LYS A 541 31.41 -31.42 26.46
N ALA A 542 30.55 -31.82 27.39
CA ALA A 542 30.93 -31.97 28.79
C ALA A 542 31.97 -33.11 28.85
N GLY A 543 33.25 -32.76 29.01
CA GLY A 543 34.34 -33.74 29.08
C GLY A 543 34.01 -34.87 30.04
N ARG A 544 34.44 -36.09 29.70
CA ARG A 544 34.25 -37.35 30.45
C ARG A 544 34.10 -37.09 31.97
N GLY A 545 32.86 -37.00 32.46
CA GLY A 545 32.56 -36.87 33.89
C GLY A 545 31.57 -35.78 34.34
N GLN A 546 31.15 -34.82 33.49
CA GLN A 546 30.13 -33.83 33.90
C GLN A 546 28.73 -34.18 33.34
N ALA A 547 27.76 -34.39 34.24
CA ALA A 547 26.36 -34.60 33.87
C ALA A 547 25.74 -33.32 33.31
N VAL A 548 24.86 -33.44 32.31
CA VAL A 548 24.03 -32.33 31.82
C VAL A 548 23.19 -31.80 32.98
N PRO A 549 23.19 -30.49 33.27
CA PRO A 549 22.37 -29.95 34.33
C PRO A 549 20.88 -30.20 34.02
N PRO A 550 20.05 -30.55 35.02
CA PRO A 550 18.63 -30.78 34.79
C PRO A 550 17.95 -29.51 34.29
N SER A 551 17.01 -29.67 33.36
CA SER A 551 16.12 -28.60 32.90
C SER A 551 15.18 -28.15 34.02
N TRP A 552 14.64 -26.93 33.90
CA TRP A 552 13.71 -26.39 34.88
C TRP A 552 12.26 -26.60 34.48
N GLY A 553 11.48 -27.23 35.36
CA GLY A 553 10.04 -27.02 35.39
C GLY A 553 9.73 -25.64 36.01
N VAL A 554 8.75 -24.92 35.47
CA VAL A 554 8.38 -23.58 35.97
C VAL A 554 8.10 -23.57 37.49
N PRO A 555 7.37 -24.54 38.08
CA PRO A 555 7.14 -24.56 39.54
C PRO A 555 8.42 -24.68 40.38
N ASP A 556 9.38 -25.49 39.92
CA ASP A 556 10.66 -25.68 40.62
C ASP A 556 11.52 -24.43 40.53
N LEU A 557 11.51 -23.74 39.39
CA LEU A 557 12.20 -22.47 39.24
C LEU A 557 11.57 -21.38 40.09
N CYS A 558 10.24 -21.27 40.10
CA CYS A 558 9.52 -20.38 41.01
C CYS A 558 9.95 -20.64 42.46
N LYS A 559 9.95 -21.89 42.91
CA LYS A 559 10.44 -22.26 44.24
C LYS A 559 11.88 -21.82 44.48
N ALA A 560 12.77 -21.98 43.50
CA ALA A 560 14.17 -21.55 43.57
C ALA A 560 14.34 -20.02 43.60
N TYR A 561 13.34 -19.25 43.19
CA TYR A 561 13.25 -17.78 43.32
C TYR A 561 12.42 -17.32 44.52
N ASP A 562 12.08 -18.22 45.45
CA ASP A 562 11.26 -17.91 46.62
C ASP A 562 9.93 -17.25 46.21
N TRP A 563 9.28 -17.81 45.18
CA TRP A 563 8.00 -17.31 44.67
C TRP A 563 6.94 -17.25 45.79
N PRO A 564 6.11 -16.19 45.84
CA PRO A 564 5.07 -16.12 46.84
C PRO A 564 4.03 -17.21 46.62
N GLN A 565 3.24 -17.49 47.67
CA GLN A 565 2.08 -18.36 47.60
C GLN A 565 0.85 -17.62 48.13
N ASN A 566 -0.33 -18.02 47.69
CA ASN A 566 -1.63 -17.50 48.15
C ASN A 566 -1.85 -16.00 47.86
N LEU A 567 -1.29 -15.49 46.76
CA LEU A 567 -1.71 -14.18 46.24
C LEU A 567 -3.18 -14.22 45.78
N LEU A 568 -3.81 -13.04 45.74
CA LEU A 568 -5.25 -12.91 45.48
C LEU A 568 -5.67 -13.51 44.13
N GLY A 569 -4.83 -13.36 43.10
CA GLY A 569 -5.18 -13.68 41.71
C GLY A 569 -6.31 -12.80 41.18
N GLY A 570 -6.89 -13.20 40.05
CA GLY A 570 -7.92 -12.45 39.31
C GLY A 570 -7.41 -11.46 38.27
N GLY A 571 -6.09 -11.24 38.16
CA GLY A 571 -5.53 -10.40 37.09
C GLY A 571 -5.50 -11.11 35.73
N VAL A 572 -5.59 -10.32 34.66
CA VAL A 572 -5.51 -10.78 33.27
C VAL A 572 -4.12 -10.50 32.69
N ILE A 573 -3.52 -11.53 32.09
CA ILE A 573 -2.22 -11.45 31.43
C ILE A 573 -2.44 -11.21 29.93
N ALA A 574 -1.85 -10.17 29.39
CA ALA A 574 -1.69 -9.98 27.95
C ALA A 574 -0.37 -10.60 27.48
N ILE A 575 -0.41 -11.33 26.38
CA ILE A 575 0.76 -11.83 25.66
C ILE A 575 0.67 -11.28 24.24
N VAL A 576 1.73 -10.67 23.73
CA VAL A 576 1.75 -10.10 22.37
C VAL A 576 2.56 -11.00 21.45
N GLU A 577 1.93 -11.47 20.37
CA GLU A 577 2.53 -12.41 19.44
C GLU A 577 2.51 -11.85 18.02
N LEU A 578 3.64 -11.96 17.33
CA LEU A 578 3.85 -11.38 16.01
C LEU A 578 3.84 -12.42 14.87
N GLY A 579 3.64 -13.69 15.22
CA GLY A 579 3.57 -14.81 14.30
C GLY A 579 3.44 -16.13 15.05
N GLY A 580 3.20 -17.22 14.31
CA GLY A 580 3.01 -18.54 14.89
C GLY A 580 1.60 -18.77 15.43
N GLY A 581 1.49 -19.72 16.35
CA GLY A 581 0.24 -20.12 16.98
C GLY A 581 0.41 -21.11 18.12
N TRP A 582 -0.70 -21.41 18.78
CA TRP A 582 -0.80 -22.46 19.79
C TRP A 582 -2.01 -23.36 19.50
N VAL A 583 -1.95 -24.60 20.00
CA VAL A 583 -3.06 -25.56 19.94
C VAL A 583 -3.45 -26.03 21.33
N ALA A 584 -4.75 -26.27 21.54
CA ALA A 584 -5.29 -26.66 22.85
C ALA A 584 -4.67 -27.96 23.40
N SER A 585 -4.42 -28.94 22.52
CA SER A 585 -3.83 -30.23 22.93
C SER A 585 -2.45 -30.09 23.57
N ASP A 586 -1.66 -29.11 23.14
CA ASP A 586 -0.31 -28.88 23.69
C ASP A 586 -0.39 -28.24 25.08
N MET A 587 -1.33 -27.30 25.27
CA MET A 587 -1.61 -26.72 26.58
C MET A 587 -2.15 -27.76 27.56
N ASP A 588 -3.11 -28.58 27.12
CA ASP A 588 -3.68 -29.66 27.93
C ASP A 588 -2.58 -30.62 28.41
N ALA A 589 -1.69 -31.04 27.51
CA ALA A 589 -0.60 -31.95 27.84
C ALA A 589 0.40 -31.33 28.84
N TYR A 590 0.79 -30.06 28.62
CA TYR A 590 1.71 -29.34 29.50
C TYR A 590 1.16 -29.20 30.92
N PHE A 591 -0.05 -28.64 31.08
CA PHE A 591 -0.61 -28.40 32.41
C PHE A 591 -1.00 -29.70 33.12
N ALA A 592 -1.41 -30.74 32.38
CA ALA A 592 -1.62 -32.07 32.96
C ALA A 592 -0.32 -32.65 33.53
N ALA A 593 0.82 -32.49 32.85
CA ALA A 593 2.12 -32.94 33.34
C ALA A 593 2.55 -32.22 34.63
N LEU A 594 2.18 -30.94 34.79
CA LEU A 594 2.42 -30.17 36.01
C LEU A 594 1.40 -30.42 37.14
N GLY A 595 0.31 -31.14 36.86
CA GLY A 595 -0.81 -31.25 37.80
C GLY A 595 -1.55 -29.93 38.03
N GLN A 596 -1.55 -29.03 37.05
CA GLN A 596 -2.16 -27.71 37.10
C GLN A 596 -3.40 -27.63 36.19
N PRO A 597 -4.39 -26.77 36.50
CA PRO A 597 -5.49 -26.50 35.59
C PRO A 597 -5.02 -25.70 34.37
N VAL A 598 -5.58 -26.02 33.21
CA VAL A 598 -5.34 -25.27 31.96
C VAL A 598 -5.84 -23.82 32.13
N PRO A 599 -5.06 -22.80 31.74
CA PRO A 599 -5.49 -21.40 31.83
C PRO A 599 -6.62 -21.12 30.84
N GLN A 600 -7.38 -20.05 31.11
CA GLN A 600 -8.28 -19.51 30.10
C GLN A 600 -7.46 -18.70 29.10
N ILE A 601 -7.47 -19.09 27.82
CA ILE A 601 -6.73 -18.39 26.75
C ILE A 601 -7.75 -17.84 25.75
N VAL A 602 -7.62 -16.55 25.41
CA VAL A 602 -8.45 -15.87 24.42
C VAL A 602 -7.56 -15.23 23.36
N ASP A 603 -7.74 -15.62 22.10
CA ASP A 603 -7.06 -14.99 20.96
C ASP A 603 -7.74 -13.65 20.62
N VAL A 604 -6.94 -12.58 20.52
CA VAL A 604 -7.39 -11.22 20.19
C VAL A 604 -6.68 -10.75 18.92
N PRO A 605 -7.36 -10.69 17.77
CA PRO A 605 -6.75 -10.24 16.52
C PRO A 605 -6.54 -8.73 16.51
N VAL A 606 -5.32 -8.28 16.21
CA VAL A 606 -4.98 -6.87 16.00
C VAL A 606 -4.64 -6.67 14.54
N ALA A 607 -5.37 -5.78 13.87
CA ALA A 607 -5.21 -5.48 12.44
C ALA A 607 -5.27 -6.72 11.52
N GLY A 608 -6.04 -7.75 11.90
CA GLY A 608 -6.30 -8.93 11.07
C GLY A 608 -5.31 -10.10 11.23
N ALA A 609 -4.27 -9.96 12.07
CA ALA A 609 -3.42 -11.08 12.46
C ALA A 609 -4.16 -12.04 13.42
N GLY A 610 -3.76 -13.31 13.46
CA GLY A 610 -4.43 -14.33 14.28
C GLY A 610 -3.59 -15.58 14.50
N ASN A 611 -4.07 -16.43 15.42
CA ASN A 611 -3.46 -17.71 15.79
C ASN A 611 -3.34 -18.65 14.57
N ASN A 612 -2.12 -19.00 14.18
CA ASN A 612 -1.85 -19.79 12.98
C ASN A 612 -0.72 -20.81 13.20
N PRO A 613 -0.97 -21.88 13.98
CA PRO A 613 0.05 -22.83 14.41
C PRO A 613 0.48 -23.78 13.28
N ASN A 614 1.56 -24.50 13.53
CA ASN A 614 2.13 -25.61 12.75
C ASN A 614 2.59 -25.21 11.33
N ARG A 615 3.06 -23.97 11.16
CA ARG A 615 3.52 -23.48 9.84
C ARG A 615 5.01 -23.70 9.59
N ASN A 616 5.80 -23.74 10.65
CA ASN A 616 7.27 -23.80 10.56
C ASN A 616 7.88 -24.92 11.42
N THR A 617 7.10 -25.93 11.79
CA THR A 617 7.51 -27.05 12.63
C THR A 617 8.88 -27.60 12.24
N GLY A 618 9.81 -27.65 13.21
CA GLY A 618 11.16 -28.19 13.03
C GLY A 618 12.19 -27.22 12.43
N ARG A 619 11.83 -25.95 12.22
CA ARG A 619 12.78 -24.90 11.80
C ARG A 619 13.34 -24.16 13.02
N SER A 620 14.54 -23.60 12.90
CA SER A 620 15.24 -22.91 14.00
C SER A 620 14.60 -21.59 14.45
N GLY A 621 13.66 -21.04 13.68
CA GLY A 621 12.90 -19.82 13.98
C GLY A 621 11.40 -20.07 14.01
N ASP A 622 10.99 -21.23 14.51
CA ASP A 622 9.58 -21.61 14.63
C ASP A 622 8.89 -20.80 15.72
N ALA A 623 8.08 -19.82 15.33
CA ALA A 623 7.38 -18.91 16.23
C ALA A 623 6.40 -19.62 17.18
N ASP A 624 5.93 -20.83 16.85
CA ASP A 624 5.06 -21.61 17.75
C ASP A 624 5.77 -21.96 19.07
N VAL A 625 7.11 -22.06 19.04
CA VAL A 625 7.92 -22.29 20.24
C VAL A 625 7.86 -21.09 21.18
N GLU A 626 7.92 -19.87 20.62
CA GLU A 626 7.79 -18.61 21.37
C GLU A 626 6.40 -18.52 22.02
N VAL A 627 5.35 -18.70 21.21
CA VAL A 627 3.96 -18.64 21.69
C VAL A 627 3.71 -19.66 22.82
N ALA A 628 4.21 -20.90 22.64
CA ALA A 628 4.05 -21.93 23.64
C ALA A 628 4.81 -21.59 24.94
N LEU A 629 6.06 -21.12 24.82
CA LEU A 629 6.90 -20.69 25.94
C LEU A 629 6.19 -19.60 26.77
N ASP A 630 5.71 -18.55 26.11
CA ASP A 630 5.08 -17.41 26.74
C ASP A 630 3.82 -17.80 27.53
N ILE A 631 2.90 -18.53 26.90
CA ILE A 631 1.65 -18.97 27.54
C ILE A 631 1.95 -19.90 28.73
N GLN A 632 2.83 -20.88 28.54
CA GLN A 632 3.10 -21.92 29.52
C GLN A 632 3.81 -21.38 30.75
N ILE A 633 4.79 -20.49 30.57
CA ILE A 633 5.52 -19.88 31.69
C ILE A 633 4.63 -18.90 32.45
N ALA A 634 3.91 -18.01 31.75
CA ALA A 634 3.05 -17.03 32.39
C ALA A 634 1.95 -17.68 33.23
N ALA A 635 1.30 -18.71 32.69
CA ALA A 635 0.25 -19.43 33.40
C ALA A 635 0.78 -20.22 34.60
N ALA A 636 1.88 -20.96 34.43
CA ALA A 636 2.44 -21.79 35.50
C ALA A 636 3.03 -20.95 36.65
N SER A 637 3.65 -19.80 36.34
CA SER A 637 4.17 -18.88 37.35
C SER A 637 3.05 -18.15 38.12
N TYR A 638 1.96 -17.79 37.43
CA TYR A 638 0.75 -17.28 38.05
C TYR A 638 0.11 -18.32 38.98
N TYR A 639 0.01 -19.58 38.52
CA TYR A 639 -0.52 -20.67 39.33
C TYR A 639 0.32 -20.91 40.58
N ALA A 640 1.65 -20.91 40.44
CA ALA A 640 2.55 -21.04 41.59
C ALA A 640 2.31 -19.95 42.65
N ALA A 641 1.95 -18.74 42.22
CA ALA A 641 1.67 -17.62 43.11
C ALA A 641 0.28 -17.66 43.78
N THR A 642 -0.73 -18.25 43.12
CA THR A 642 -2.15 -18.08 43.50
C THR A 642 -2.87 -19.39 43.84
N GLY A 643 -2.39 -20.52 43.33
CA GLY A 643 -3.11 -21.80 43.29
C GLY A 643 -4.34 -21.79 42.35
N ARG A 644 -4.45 -20.81 41.45
CA ARG A 644 -5.61 -20.59 40.56
C ARG A 644 -5.18 -20.55 39.09
N PRO A 645 -6.03 -21.00 38.14
CA PRO A 645 -5.72 -20.88 36.71
C PRO A 645 -5.62 -19.42 36.30
N ALA A 646 -4.69 -19.11 35.40
CA ALA A 646 -4.54 -17.78 34.84
C ALA A 646 -5.62 -17.46 33.79
N SER A 647 -5.89 -16.16 33.60
CA SER A 647 -6.64 -15.64 32.45
C SER A 647 -5.66 -14.93 31.52
N ILE A 648 -5.51 -15.43 30.29
CA ILE A 648 -4.57 -14.97 29.28
C ILE A 648 -5.34 -14.46 28.06
N ARG A 649 -4.91 -13.32 27.53
CA ARG A 649 -5.31 -12.81 26.21
C ARG A 649 -4.08 -12.72 25.32
N VAL A 650 -4.12 -13.40 24.18
CA VAL A 650 -3.02 -13.43 23.21
C VAL A 650 -3.36 -12.44 22.09
N TYR A 651 -2.63 -11.34 22.03
CA TYR A 651 -2.81 -10.27 21.04
C TYR A 651 -1.95 -10.55 19.81
N TRP A 652 -2.59 -10.94 18.72
CA TRP A 652 -1.94 -11.27 17.47
C TRP A 652 -1.76 -10.00 16.64
N ALA A 653 -0.52 -9.61 16.34
CA ALA A 653 -0.22 -8.37 15.63
C ALA A 653 0.77 -8.56 14.48
N SER A 654 0.95 -7.50 13.68
CA SER A 654 1.96 -7.46 12.63
C SER A 654 3.39 -7.57 13.20
N PRO A 655 4.33 -8.31 12.56
CA PRO A 655 5.73 -8.41 12.97
C PRO A 655 6.57 -7.14 12.79
N GLN A 656 5.90 -5.99 12.72
CA GLN A 656 6.48 -4.66 12.65
C GLN A 656 6.42 -3.98 14.02
N PRO A 657 7.34 -3.05 14.32
CA PRO A 657 7.29 -2.17 15.49
C PRO A 657 5.91 -1.58 15.83
N SER A 658 5.17 -1.15 14.80
CA SER A 658 3.82 -0.58 14.94
C SER A 658 2.79 -1.60 15.45
N GLY A 659 2.98 -2.89 15.14
CA GLY A 659 2.15 -4.00 15.61
C GLY A 659 2.25 -4.19 17.11
N ILE A 660 3.46 -4.17 17.68
CA ILE A 660 3.69 -4.25 19.13
C ILE A 660 2.97 -3.08 19.84
N ALA A 661 3.17 -1.86 19.36
CA ALA A 661 2.56 -0.67 19.97
C ALA A 661 1.01 -0.72 19.92
N ALA A 662 0.44 -1.22 18.82
CA ALA A 662 -1.00 -1.43 18.67
C ALA A 662 -1.54 -2.50 19.62
N ALA A 663 -0.83 -3.63 19.75
CA ALA A 663 -1.20 -4.71 20.66
C ALA A 663 -1.16 -4.28 22.14
N VAL A 664 -0.13 -3.53 22.56
CA VAL A 664 -0.05 -2.96 23.92
C VAL A 664 -1.21 -2.02 24.21
N ARG A 665 -1.60 -1.16 23.25
CA ARG A 665 -2.78 -0.30 23.39
C ARG A 665 -4.07 -1.10 23.49
N ALA A 666 -4.23 -2.14 22.68
CA ALA A 666 -5.39 -3.01 22.73
C ALA A 666 -5.49 -3.74 24.08
N ALA A 667 -4.38 -4.29 24.57
CA ALA A 667 -4.29 -4.95 25.88
C ALA A 667 -4.63 -4.01 27.05
N ALA A 668 -4.14 -2.77 27.00
CA ALA A 668 -4.48 -1.74 27.98
C ALA A 668 -5.98 -1.39 27.95
N ALA A 669 -6.55 -1.17 26.76
CA ALA A 669 -7.96 -0.85 26.57
C ALA A 669 -8.89 -1.98 27.05
N ASP A 670 -8.45 -3.21 26.87
CA ASP A 670 -9.10 -4.43 27.32
C ASP A 670 -9.04 -4.66 28.83
N GLY A 671 -8.28 -3.82 29.55
CA GLY A 671 -8.13 -3.87 30.98
C GLY A 671 -7.25 -5.03 31.45
N CYS A 672 -6.18 -5.37 30.72
CA CYS A 672 -5.18 -6.33 31.20
C CYS A 672 -4.34 -5.74 32.37
N ASP A 673 -3.80 -6.60 33.24
CA ASP A 673 -3.05 -6.22 34.46
C ASP A 673 -1.54 -6.28 34.27
N ALA A 674 -1.09 -7.25 33.48
CA ALA A 674 0.31 -7.38 33.07
C ALA A 674 0.37 -7.73 31.59
N CYS A 675 1.42 -7.28 30.90
CA CYS A 675 1.68 -7.54 29.50
C CYS A 675 3.08 -8.12 29.34
N SER A 676 3.20 -9.23 28.61
CA SER A 676 4.45 -9.87 28.23
C SER A 676 4.75 -9.62 26.75
N LEU A 677 5.96 -9.13 26.47
CA LEU A 677 6.48 -8.89 25.13
C LEU A 677 7.78 -9.69 24.94
N SER A 678 7.70 -10.83 24.27
CA SER A 678 8.86 -11.69 23.97
C SER A 678 9.41 -11.50 22.55
N TRP A 679 9.10 -10.35 21.96
CA TRP A 679 9.48 -9.95 20.61
C TRP A 679 10.09 -8.55 20.61
N GLY A 680 11.16 -8.35 19.84
CA GLY A 680 11.82 -7.05 19.72
C GLY A 680 12.88 -7.01 18.62
N ALA A 681 13.60 -5.91 18.58
CA ALA A 681 14.77 -5.70 17.74
C ALA A 681 15.65 -4.58 18.29
N ASP A 682 16.90 -4.52 17.83
CA ASP A 682 17.81 -3.38 18.06
C ASP A 682 17.06 -2.07 17.85
N GLU A 683 17.07 -1.21 18.86
CA GLU A 683 16.36 0.07 18.85
C GLU A 683 16.76 0.96 17.64
N ALA A 684 17.97 0.81 17.10
CA ALA A 684 18.38 1.49 15.88
C ALA A 684 17.59 1.03 14.64
N LEU A 685 17.13 -0.22 14.60
CA LEU A 685 16.26 -0.73 13.54
C LEU A 685 14.85 -0.14 13.63
N TRP A 686 14.36 0.19 14.83
CA TRP A 686 13.07 0.87 15.01
C TRP A 686 13.07 2.27 14.40
N VAL A 687 14.17 3.01 14.55
CA VAL A 687 14.37 4.32 13.90
C VAL A 687 14.38 4.18 12.38
N LYS A 688 15.18 3.24 11.85
CA LYS A 688 15.27 2.98 10.40
C LYS A 688 13.93 2.56 9.81
N ALA A 689 13.17 1.71 10.51
CA ALA A 689 11.84 1.29 10.13
C ALA A 689 10.85 2.47 10.04
N GLY A 690 10.95 3.41 10.98
CA GLY A 690 10.13 4.62 11.00
C GLY A 690 10.44 5.56 9.84
N GLN A 691 11.73 5.72 9.51
CA GLN A 691 12.16 6.53 8.36
C GLN A 691 11.61 6.00 7.03
N GLY A 692 11.55 4.68 6.85
CA GLY A 692 11.01 4.06 5.64
C GLY A 692 9.50 4.26 5.43
N THR A 693 8.77 4.53 6.51
CA THR A 693 7.29 4.65 6.50
C THR A 693 6.78 6.06 6.84
N GLY A 694 7.68 6.99 7.16
CA GLY A 694 7.32 8.33 7.66
C GLY A 694 6.68 8.34 9.06
N GLN A 695 6.78 7.23 9.80
CA GLN A 695 6.19 7.07 11.12
C GLN A 695 7.25 7.20 12.22
N ASP A 696 6.90 7.85 13.34
CA ASP A 696 7.73 7.80 14.55
C ASP A 696 7.36 6.58 15.41
N LEU A 697 7.93 5.43 15.04
CA LEU A 697 7.65 4.14 15.68
C LEU A 697 8.17 4.09 17.13
N VAL A 698 9.26 4.79 17.42
CA VAL A 698 9.86 4.86 18.76
C VAL A 698 8.91 5.58 19.71
N SER A 699 8.44 6.77 19.32
CA SER A 699 7.46 7.52 20.12
C SER A 699 6.13 6.78 20.23
N GLN A 700 5.68 6.12 19.17
CA GLN A 700 4.43 5.33 19.21
C GLN A 700 4.45 4.24 20.27
N MET A 701 5.56 3.48 20.35
CA MET A 701 5.72 2.41 21.33
C MET A 701 5.86 2.96 22.75
N GLN A 702 6.67 4.01 22.93
CA GLN A 702 6.82 4.66 24.22
C GLN A 702 5.47 5.21 24.73
N SER A 703 4.69 5.88 23.88
CA SER A 703 3.34 6.35 24.24
C SER A 703 2.36 5.19 24.48
N ALA A 704 2.52 4.04 23.83
CA ALA A 704 1.70 2.86 24.11
C ALA A 704 1.98 2.31 25.52
N ALA A 705 3.25 2.18 25.89
CA ALA A 705 3.67 1.73 27.20
C ALA A 705 3.28 2.73 28.31
N GLU A 706 3.39 4.03 28.05
CA GLU A 706 2.92 5.07 28.97
C GLU A 706 1.39 5.00 29.18
N ALA A 707 0.62 4.85 28.11
CA ALA A 707 -0.83 4.68 28.19
C ALA A 707 -1.22 3.40 28.95
N ALA A 708 -0.51 2.29 28.70
CA ALA A 708 -0.70 1.02 29.40
C ALA A 708 -0.45 1.14 30.90
N THR A 709 0.68 1.72 31.28
CA THR A 709 1.06 1.91 32.69
C THR A 709 0.15 2.91 33.39
N THR A 710 -0.36 3.93 32.69
CA THR A 710 -1.39 4.85 33.18
C THR A 710 -2.73 4.15 33.39
N ALA A 711 -3.11 3.21 32.51
CA ALA A 711 -4.28 2.36 32.66
C ALA A 711 -4.12 1.27 33.75
N GLY A 712 -2.94 1.21 34.38
CA GLY A 712 -2.66 0.30 35.49
C GLY A 712 -2.09 -1.05 35.09
N MET A 713 -1.76 -1.25 33.81
CA MET A 713 -1.09 -2.45 33.30
C MET A 713 0.43 -2.34 33.48
N VAL A 714 1.08 -3.40 33.97
CA VAL A 714 2.55 -3.49 33.99
C VAL A 714 3.04 -4.10 32.68
N VAL A 715 4.05 -3.52 32.04
CA VAL A 715 4.55 -4.02 30.74
C VAL A 715 5.97 -4.54 30.90
N PHE A 716 6.18 -5.81 30.53
CA PHE A 716 7.48 -6.51 30.56
C PHE A 716 7.92 -6.82 29.14
N ALA A 717 9.22 -6.69 28.85
CA ALA A 717 9.78 -7.09 27.57
C ALA A 717 11.12 -7.81 27.72
N ALA A 718 11.31 -8.88 26.95
CA ALA A 718 12.60 -9.57 26.82
C ALA A 718 13.69 -8.60 26.35
N ALA A 719 14.87 -8.64 26.97
CA ALA A 719 15.95 -7.69 26.69
C ALA A 719 16.84 -8.08 25.49
N GLY A 720 16.57 -9.21 24.84
CA GLY A 720 17.29 -9.73 23.69
C GLY A 720 18.19 -10.93 24.00
N ASP A 721 18.56 -11.68 22.96
CA ASP A 721 19.31 -12.94 23.08
C ASP A 721 20.62 -12.99 22.26
N ASN A 722 21.05 -11.81 21.80
CA ASN A 722 22.22 -11.62 20.95
C ASN A 722 23.33 -10.84 21.67
N ASN A 723 23.48 -11.07 22.98
CA ASN A 723 24.47 -10.39 23.81
C ASN A 723 24.36 -8.86 23.69
N SER A 724 25.40 -8.11 24.05
CA SER A 724 25.39 -6.65 24.05
C SER A 724 25.30 -6.00 22.66
N SER A 725 25.41 -6.73 21.56
CA SER A 725 25.22 -6.17 20.22
C SER A 725 23.77 -6.20 19.76
N ASP A 726 22.94 -7.06 20.34
CA ASP A 726 21.58 -7.33 19.86
C ASP A 726 21.51 -7.60 18.33
N GLY A 727 22.56 -8.19 17.76
CA GLY A 727 22.68 -8.43 16.31
C GLY A 727 22.78 -7.15 15.46
N GLY A 728 23.00 -6.00 16.09
CA GLY A 728 23.24 -4.71 15.46
C GLY A 728 24.69 -4.53 14.99
N SER A 729 24.97 -3.43 14.30
CA SER A 729 26.28 -3.18 13.68
C SER A 729 27.39 -2.76 14.65
N THR A 730 27.06 -2.57 15.93
CA THR A 730 28.01 -2.15 16.97
C THR A 730 28.04 -3.17 18.12
N PRO A 731 29.10 -3.23 18.93
CA PRO A 731 29.16 -4.17 20.05
C PRO A 731 28.26 -3.79 21.25
N ALA A 732 27.55 -2.65 21.19
CA ALA A 732 26.82 -2.06 22.30
C ALA A 732 25.49 -1.45 21.82
N ASN A 733 24.51 -2.30 21.51
CA ASN A 733 23.14 -1.90 21.21
C ASN A 733 22.19 -2.52 22.25
N VAL A 734 20.96 -2.00 22.33
CA VAL A 734 19.93 -2.52 23.23
C VAL A 734 18.64 -2.77 22.48
N ASP A 735 17.89 -3.75 22.95
CA ASP A 735 16.62 -4.13 22.34
C ASP A 735 15.50 -3.13 22.66
N MET A 736 14.63 -2.89 21.68
CA MET A 736 13.33 -2.26 21.86
C MET A 736 12.24 -3.30 21.55
N PRO A 737 11.23 -3.49 22.43
CA PRO A 737 10.70 -2.50 23.39
C PRO A 737 11.35 -2.46 24.79
N ALA A 738 12.32 -3.31 25.11
CA ALA A 738 12.93 -3.33 26.46
C ALA A 738 13.59 -2.00 26.87
N SER A 739 14.10 -1.23 25.90
CA SER A 739 14.67 0.11 26.14
C SER A 739 13.64 1.21 26.36
N CYS A 740 12.33 0.97 26.21
CA CYS A 740 11.31 1.97 26.54
C CYS A 740 11.28 2.26 28.06
N PRO A 741 11.30 3.53 28.51
CA PRO A 741 11.22 3.87 29.94
C PRO A 741 10.00 3.32 30.70
N ASN A 742 8.86 3.16 30.01
CA ASN A 742 7.62 2.62 30.63
C ASN A 742 7.47 1.10 30.51
N VAL A 743 8.49 0.41 29.96
CA VAL A 743 8.56 -1.04 29.88
C VAL A 743 9.63 -1.52 30.86
N ILE A 744 9.43 -2.66 31.50
CA ILE A 744 10.44 -3.31 32.34
C ILE A 744 11.20 -4.29 31.45
N GLY A 745 12.46 -3.98 31.16
CA GLY A 745 13.37 -4.85 30.41
C GLY A 745 13.80 -6.05 31.24
N CYS A 746 13.68 -7.23 30.66
CA CYS A 746 13.89 -8.53 31.30
C CYS A 746 15.10 -9.25 30.69
N GLY A 747 16.23 -9.23 31.39
CA GLY A 747 17.45 -9.92 31.00
C GLY A 747 17.55 -11.35 31.51
N GLY A 748 18.69 -11.99 31.20
CA GLY A 748 18.89 -13.43 31.34
C GLY A 748 20.05 -13.84 32.23
N THR A 749 19.82 -14.86 33.05
CA THR A 749 20.81 -15.50 33.91
C THR A 749 20.94 -17.00 33.62
N SER A 750 22.08 -17.58 34.00
CA SER A 750 22.26 -19.04 34.10
C SER A 750 22.15 -19.43 35.57
N LYS A 751 21.01 -20.04 35.95
CA LYS A 751 20.71 -20.47 37.31
C LYS A 751 21.00 -21.96 37.46
N SER A 752 21.72 -22.31 38.51
CA SER A 752 22.02 -23.68 38.89
C SER A 752 21.85 -23.87 40.40
N ALA A 753 21.97 -25.11 40.88
CA ALA A 753 21.97 -25.40 42.32
C ALA A 753 23.14 -24.73 43.08
N GLY A 754 24.23 -24.36 42.39
CA GLY A 754 25.44 -23.79 42.97
C GLY A 754 25.54 -22.26 42.92
N GLY A 755 24.56 -21.58 42.32
CA GLY A 755 24.59 -20.12 42.14
C GLY A 755 23.98 -19.67 40.82
N GLU A 756 23.99 -18.37 40.59
CA GLU A 756 23.39 -17.70 39.43
C GLU A 756 24.36 -16.66 38.86
N VAL A 757 24.58 -16.70 37.55
CA VAL A 757 25.52 -15.84 36.81
C VAL A 757 24.87 -15.27 35.56
N VAL A 758 25.49 -14.32 34.88
CA VAL A 758 25.00 -13.81 33.57
C VAL A 758 24.84 -14.96 32.58
N TRP A 759 23.73 -15.00 31.84
CA TRP A 759 23.58 -15.93 30.74
C TRP A 759 24.42 -15.46 29.53
N ASN A 760 25.48 -16.22 29.23
CA ASN A 760 26.25 -16.08 28.00
C ASN A 760 26.87 -17.44 27.64
N GLU A 761 26.65 -17.89 26.40
CA GLU A 761 27.25 -19.11 25.85
C GLU A 761 28.65 -18.87 25.27
N ASP A 762 28.98 -17.61 24.95
CA ASP A 762 30.17 -17.19 24.22
C ASP A 762 30.83 -15.97 24.92
N PRO A 763 31.47 -16.14 26.10
CA PRO A 763 32.04 -15.03 26.87
C PRO A 763 32.98 -14.12 26.07
N GLY A 764 32.79 -12.82 26.20
CA GLY A 764 33.56 -11.79 25.49
C GLY A 764 33.18 -11.58 24.01
N ASN A 765 32.17 -12.28 23.48
CA ASN A 765 31.62 -12.03 22.15
C ASN A 765 30.35 -11.16 22.21
N PRO A 766 30.39 -9.89 21.77
CA PRO A 766 29.22 -9.01 21.75
C PRO A 766 28.06 -9.49 20.86
N ASP A 767 28.34 -10.30 19.83
CA ASP A 767 27.34 -10.89 18.91
C ASP A 767 27.23 -12.41 19.13
N GLY A 768 27.27 -12.81 20.40
CA GLY A 768 27.12 -14.20 20.84
C GLY A 768 25.68 -14.55 21.23
N ASN A 769 25.48 -15.75 21.78
CA ASN A 769 24.19 -16.13 22.37
C ASN A 769 24.21 -15.86 23.88
N GLY A 770 23.37 -14.95 24.34
CA GLY A 770 23.27 -14.58 25.75
C GLY A 770 22.41 -13.34 25.94
N THR A 771 22.26 -12.91 27.19
CA THR A 771 21.36 -11.81 27.53
C THR A 771 21.74 -10.52 26.81
N GLY A 772 20.76 -9.88 26.19
CA GLY A 772 20.87 -8.48 25.78
C GLY A 772 21.02 -7.57 26.99
N GLY A 773 21.62 -6.41 26.77
CA GLY A 773 21.84 -5.41 27.81
C GLY A 773 22.94 -4.41 27.47
N GLY A 774 22.78 -3.19 27.96
CA GLY A 774 23.59 -2.04 27.58
C GLY A 774 22.94 -0.73 28.00
N PHE A 775 23.19 0.31 27.21
CA PHE A 775 22.59 1.63 27.38
C PHE A 775 21.90 2.05 26.09
N SER A 776 20.68 2.53 26.20
CA SER A 776 19.95 3.11 25.08
C SER A 776 20.68 4.34 24.53
N THR A 777 20.60 4.48 23.22
CA THR A 777 20.97 5.65 22.42
C THR A 777 19.77 6.54 22.11
N LEU A 778 18.54 6.02 22.29
CA LEU A 778 17.29 6.73 22.03
C LEU A 778 16.69 7.38 23.28
N PHE A 779 16.79 6.72 24.43
CA PHE A 779 16.20 7.17 25.69
C PHE A 779 17.28 7.64 26.65
N ALA A 780 17.11 8.85 27.19
CA ALA A 780 18.02 9.42 28.17
C ALA A 780 18.11 8.56 29.45
N PRO A 781 19.18 8.71 30.27
CA PRO A 781 19.26 8.04 31.57
C PRO A 781 18.06 8.43 32.45
N GLN A 782 17.48 7.47 33.16
CA GLN A 782 16.27 7.70 33.93
C GLN A 782 16.60 8.05 35.38
N PRO A 783 15.88 9.00 36.01
CA PRO A 783 16.21 9.47 37.36
C PRO A 783 16.01 8.41 38.45
N TRP A 784 15.27 7.34 38.16
CA TRP A 784 15.05 6.23 39.08
C TRP A 784 16.09 5.11 38.96
N GLU A 785 17.00 5.14 37.99
CA GLU A 785 18.11 4.17 37.83
C GLU A 785 19.24 4.43 38.85
N ALA A 786 18.85 4.60 40.12
CA ALA A 786 19.76 4.95 41.20
C ALA A 786 20.76 3.82 41.44
N GLY A 787 22.07 4.15 41.41
CA GLY A 787 23.14 3.17 41.60
C GLY A 787 23.56 2.42 40.33
N ALA A 788 22.90 2.66 39.19
CA ALA A 788 23.37 2.17 37.91
C ALA A 788 24.68 2.85 37.46
N PRO A 789 25.52 2.17 36.65
CA PRO A 789 26.66 2.81 35.99
C PRO A 789 26.22 4.04 35.20
N HIS A 790 27.08 5.05 35.15
CA HIS A 790 26.95 6.13 34.18
C HIS A 790 27.14 5.58 32.76
N GLY A 791 26.18 5.87 31.89
CA GLY A 791 26.21 5.54 30.46
C GLY A 791 25.47 6.58 29.62
N PRO A 792 25.44 6.41 28.28
CA PRO A 792 24.89 7.40 27.35
C PRO A 792 23.35 7.55 27.40
N GLY A 793 22.63 6.60 27.99
CA GLY A 793 21.17 6.60 28.07
C GLY A 793 20.63 5.64 29.13
N ARG A 794 19.33 5.33 29.05
CA ARG A 794 18.62 4.36 29.92
C ARG A 794 19.36 3.02 29.93
N ILE A 795 19.56 2.43 31.10
CA ILE A 795 20.19 1.11 31.22
C ILE A 795 19.18 0.00 30.88
N VAL A 796 19.62 -1.06 30.20
CA VAL A 796 18.84 -2.28 29.93
C VAL A 796 19.70 -3.48 30.34
N PRO A 797 19.12 -4.53 30.95
CA PRO A 797 17.75 -4.67 31.41
C PRO A 797 17.47 -3.95 32.75
N ASP A 798 16.22 -3.94 33.21
CA ASP A 798 15.84 -3.52 34.56
C ASP A 798 16.02 -4.66 35.57
N VAL A 799 15.56 -5.86 35.22
CA VAL A 799 15.58 -7.08 36.05
C VAL A 799 16.07 -8.26 35.21
N ALA A 800 16.43 -9.37 35.84
CA ALA A 800 16.79 -10.59 35.11
C ALA A 800 16.20 -11.85 35.74
N ALA A 801 16.14 -12.95 35.01
CA ALA A 801 15.90 -14.28 35.58
C ALA A 801 16.49 -15.36 34.65
N HIS A 802 16.29 -16.63 34.98
CA HIS A 802 16.89 -17.72 34.25
C HIS A 802 16.48 -17.71 32.77
N ALA A 803 17.46 -17.80 31.87
CA ALA A 803 17.27 -17.75 30.41
C ALA A 803 18.21 -18.72 29.66
N ASP A 804 19.08 -19.45 30.35
CA ASP A 804 20.10 -20.28 29.68
C ASP A 804 19.52 -21.57 29.08
N PRO A 805 19.55 -21.78 27.74
CA PRO A 805 18.93 -22.94 27.11
C PRO A 805 19.68 -24.24 27.39
N ARG A 806 20.90 -24.20 27.95
CA ARG A 806 21.65 -25.42 28.32
C ARG A 806 20.90 -26.24 29.38
N ASN A 807 20.23 -25.55 30.30
CA ASN A 807 19.38 -26.12 31.33
C ASN A 807 18.02 -25.41 31.44
N GLY A 808 17.51 -24.94 30.30
CA GLY A 808 16.32 -24.09 30.23
C GLY A 808 15.00 -24.76 30.62
N TYR A 809 13.92 -24.10 30.25
CA TYR A 809 12.55 -24.45 30.59
C TYR A 809 12.05 -25.63 29.77
N GLU A 810 11.40 -26.57 30.42
CA GLU A 810 10.62 -27.59 29.73
C GLU A 810 9.30 -26.96 29.25
N VAL A 811 9.07 -26.99 27.94
CA VAL A 811 7.83 -26.54 27.29
C VAL A 811 7.27 -27.66 26.42
N TYR A 812 5.98 -27.64 26.15
CA TYR A 812 5.34 -28.63 25.29
C TYR A 812 4.77 -27.97 24.04
N VAL A 813 5.28 -28.34 22.87
CA VAL A 813 4.88 -27.75 21.58
C VAL A 813 5.02 -28.80 20.48
N HIS A 814 4.12 -28.79 19.50
CA HIS A 814 4.06 -29.79 18.42
C HIS A 814 3.91 -31.22 18.93
N GLY A 815 3.18 -31.42 20.03
CA GLY A 815 3.03 -32.75 20.63
C GLY A 815 4.29 -33.30 21.29
N GLN A 816 5.31 -32.48 21.60
CA GLN A 816 6.57 -32.92 22.20
C GLN A 816 7.07 -31.97 23.28
N THR A 817 7.74 -32.51 24.30
CA THR A 817 8.49 -31.70 25.27
C THR A 817 9.80 -31.22 24.65
N MET A 818 10.03 -29.92 24.68
CA MET A 818 11.24 -29.23 24.25
C MET A 818 11.89 -28.50 25.42
N VAL A 819 13.19 -28.24 25.31
CA VAL A 819 13.93 -27.42 26.29
C VAL A 819 14.34 -26.12 25.63
N VAL A 820 13.82 -25.03 26.18
CA VAL A 820 13.90 -23.68 25.59
C VAL A 820 14.43 -22.71 26.65
N GLY A 821 15.34 -21.84 26.23
CA GLY A 821 15.79 -20.68 27.02
C GLY A 821 15.52 -19.40 26.24
N GLY A 822 16.31 -18.37 26.47
CA GLY A 822 16.09 -17.04 25.96
C GLY A 822 15.46 -16.10 26.99
N THR A 823 15.69 -14.81 26.83
CA THR A 823 15.08 -13.76 27.64
C THR A 823 13.56 -13.70 27.46
N SER A 824 13.04 -14.29 26.38
CA SER A 824 11.61 -14.57 26.22
C SER A 824 11.00 -15.37 27.36
N ALA A 825 11.75 -16.18 28.10
CA ALA A 825 11.20 -16.88 29.25
C ALA A 825 10.99 -15.97 30.48
N VAL A 826 11.63 -14.80 30.51
CA VAL A 826 11.70 -13.95 31.70
C VAL A 826 10.54 -12.95 31.75
N ALA A 827 10.20 -12.32 30.64
CA ALA A 827 9.03 -11.45 30.54
C ALA A 827 7.71 -12.13 30.99
N PRO A 828 7.34 -13.33 30.51
CA PRO A 828 6.13 -14.04 30.93
C PRO A 828 6.22 -14.53 32.38
N LEU A 829 7.41 -14.88 32.89
CA LEU A 829 7.62 -15.25 34.28
C LEU A 829 7.21 -14.09 35.22
N TYR A 830 7.66 -12.87 34.92
CA TYR A 830 7.26 -11.69 35.68
C TYR A 830 5.79 -11.29 35.42
N ALA A 831 5.30 -11.38 34.19
CA ALA A 831 3.92 -11.04 33.88
C ALA A 831 2.93 -11.91 34.68
N GLY A 832 3.20 -13.21 34.83
CA GLY A 832 2.42 -14.11 35.66
C GLY A 832 2.41 -13.73 37.15
N LEU A 833 3.57 -13.35 37.72
CA LEU A 833 3.63 -12.84 39.10
C LEU A 833 2.84 -11.54 39.27
N PHE A 834 2.99 -10.60 38.34
CA PHE A 834 2.39 -9.29 38.51
C PHE A 834 0.88 -9.31 38.29
N ALA A 835 0.37 -10.17 37.40
CA ALA A 835 -1.06 -10.44 37.32
C ALA A 835 -1.61 -11.16 38.56
N ALA A 836 -0.79 -11.97 39.25
CA ALA A 836 -1.19 -12.68 40.47
C ALA A 836 -1.53 -11.75 41.65
N PHE A 837 -1.08 -10.49 41.64
CA PHE A 837 -1.52 -9.50 42.62
C PHE A 837 -3.01 -9.14 42.51
N GLY A 838 -3.64 -9.41 41.36
CA GLY A 838 -5.08 -9.21 41.18
C GLY A 838 -5.53 -7.75 41.18
N ARG A 839 -4.61 -6.82 40.89
CA ARG A 839 -4.89 -5.38 40.89
C ARG A 839 -4.01 -4.64 39.89
N LYS A 840 -4.52 -3.49 39.45
CA LYS A 840 -3.82 -2.52 38.61
C LYS A 840 -2.65 -1.89 39.36
N LEU A 841 -1.42 -2.24 38.97
CA LEU A 841 -0.19 -1.73 39.58
C LEU A 841 0.43 -0.58 38.77
N GLY A 842 0.24 -0.58 37.45
CA GLY A 842 0.70 0.48 36.55
C GLY A 842 2.22 0.62 36.49
N PHE A 843 2.72 1.86 36.52
CA PHE A 843 4.15 2.13 36.41
C PHE A 843 4.89 1.80 37.71
N VAL A 844 5.50 0.61 37.78
CA VAL A 844 6.19 0.10 38.98
C VAL A 844 7.72 0.18 38.90
N THR A 845 8.30 0.47 37.74
CA THR A 845 9.75 0.46 37.50
C THR A 845 10.55 1.24 38.55
N PRO A 846 10.19 2.50 38.90
CA PRO A 846 10.93 3.24 39.93
C PRO A 846 10.91 2.56 41.30
N LYS A 847 9.80 1.90 41.64
CA LYS A 847 9.66 1.21 42.92
C LYS A 847 10.53 -0.04 42.98
N LEU A 848 10.73 -0.75 41.86
CA LEU A 848 11.64 -1.89 41.79
C LEU A 848 13.09 -1.44 41.99
N TRP A 849 13.53 -0.41 41.26
CA TRP A 849 14.87 0.17 41.37
C TRP A 849 15.17 0.73 42.77
N LEU A 850 14.20 1.34 43.45
CA LEU A 850 14.42 1.79 44.83
C LEU A 850 14.53 0.65 45.86
N ASN A 851 14.30 -0.61 45.46
CA ASN A 851 14.24 -1.78 46.34
C ASN A 851 15.10 -2.95 45.85
N HIS A 852 16.37 -2.70 45.51
CA HIS A 852 17.35 -3.73 45.05
C HIS A 852 17.40 -4.98 45.95
N MET A 853 17.12 -4.84 47.25
CA MET A 853 17.09 -5.97 48.20
C MET A 853 15.98 -7.01 47.91
N CYS A 854 15.03 -6.70 47.02
CA CYS A 854 14.04 -7.65 46.51
C CYS A 854 14.60 -8.56 45.40
N PHE A 855 15.89 -8.41 45.07
CA PHE A 855 16.57 -9.14 44.02
C PHE A 855 17.88 -9.73 44.52
N ASN A 856 18.32 -10.82 43.90
CA ASN A 856 19.66 -11.38 44.07
C ASN A 856 20.58 -10.70 43.07
N ASP A 857 21.58 -10.00 43.60
CA ASP A 857 22.60 -9.29 42.82
C ASP A 857 23.49 -10.29 42.06
N ILE A 858 23.54 -10.17 40.73
CA ILE A 858 24.32 -11.06 39.88
C ILE A 858 25.65 -10.37 39.61
N THR A 859 26.73 -10.91 40.18
CA THR A 859 28.02 -10.20 40.23
C THR A 859 29.10 -10.81 39.34
N ALA A 860 28.75 -11.84 38.57
CA ALA A 860 29.71 -12.62 37.77
C ALA A 860 29.16 -12.95 36.38
N GLY A 861 30.03 -12.80 35.38
CA GLY A 861 29.74 -13.03 33.96
C GLY A 861 29.76 -11.74 33.13
N ASP A 862 29.54 -11.90 31.84
CA ASP A 862 29.53 -10.82 30.84
C ASP A 862 28.53 -11.16 29.75
N ASN A 863 28.02 -10.15 29.03
CA ASN A 863 27.23 -10.33 27.82
C ASN A 863 28.01 -9.92 26.57
N GLY A 864 29.32 -10.17 26.54
CA GLY A 864 30.21 -9.78 25.46
C GLY A 864 30.92 -8.46 25.73
N TYR A 865 30.22 -7.32 25.61
CA TYR A 865 30.83 -6.00 25.82
C TYR A 865 30.79 -5.54 27.28
N TYR A 866 29.70 -5.83 28.00
CA TYR A 866 29.56 -5.42 29.39
C TYR A 866 29.77 -6.56 30.37
N ARG A 867 30.07 -6.24 31.63
CA ARG A 867 30.31 -7.20 32.71
C ARG A 867 29.41 -6.95 33.90
N ALA A 868 28.95 -8.04 34.51
CA ALA A 868 28.27 -8.01 35.79
C ALA A 868 29.22 -7.59 36.92
N ARG A 869 28.66 -6.95 37.94
CA ARG A 869 29.42 -6.41 39.09
C ARG A 869 28.50 -6.25 40.29
N ILE A 870 29.05 -5.80 41.43
CA ILE A 870 28.23 -5.49 42.61
C ILE A 870 27.32 -4.30 42.30
N GLY A 871 26.01 -4.47 42.55
CA GLY A 871 24.97 -3.49 42.25
C GLY A 871 24.55 -3.50 40.78
N PRO A 872 23.64 -2.59 40.38
CA PRO A 872 23.03 -2.67 39.07
C PRO A 872 24.04 -2.65 37.92
N ASP A 873 23.79 -3.48 36.91
CA ASP A 873 24.68 -3.63 35.77
C ASP A 873 23.94 -3.82 34.43
N PRO A 874 24.58 -3.50 33.29
CA PRO A 874 23.97 -3.60 31.96
C PRO A 874 23.96 -5.04 31.41
N CYS A 875 24.07 -6.06 32.27
CA CYS A 875 23.86 -7.46 31.89
C CYS A 875 22.55 -7.98 32.51
N THR A 876 22.30 -7.66 33.78
CA THR A 876 21.23 -8.26 34.59
C THR A 876 20.39 -7.25 35.37
N GLY A 877 20.64 -5.95 35.16
CA GLY A 877 19.90 -4.88 35.81
C GLY A 877 20.10 -4.94 37.32
N ILE A 878 19.02 -4.90 38.08
CA ILE A 878 19.05 -5.02 39.55
C ILE A 878 19.07 -6.48 40.06
N GLY A 879 19.12 -7.47 39.15
CA GLY A 879 19.30 -8.89 39.48
C GLY A 879 18.04 -9.77 39.38
N SER A 880 18.13 -10.97 39.94
CA SER A 880 17.07 -12.00 39.85
C SER A 880 16.05 -11.94 40.99
N PRO A 881 14.77 -12.31 40.80
CA PRO A 881 13.73 -11.99 41.76
C PRO A 881 13.87 -12.81 43.06
N ILE A 882 13.55 -12.17 44.18
CA ILE A 882 13.19 -12.83 45.44
C ILE A 882 11.69 -12.63 45.62
N GLY A 883 10.91 -13.62 45.20
CA GLY A 883 9.45 -13.50 45.02
C GLY A 883 8.71 -13.07 46.28
N SER A 884 9.06 -13.60 47.44
CA SER A 884 8.45 -13.25 48.73
C SER A 884 8.63 -11.77 49.08
N LYS A 885 9.79 -11.18 48.75
CA LYS A 885 10.08 -9.76 48.97
C LYS A 885 9.35 -8.88 47.97
N LEU A 886 9.25 -9.29 46.71
CA LEU A 886 8.40 -8.61 45.72
C LEU A 886 6.93 -8.63 46.16
N ALA A 887 6.44 -9.75 46.69
CA ALA A 887 5.09 -9.83 47.24
C ALA A 887 4.87 -8.89 48.42
N ALA A 888 5.83 -8.80 49.34
CA ALA A 888 5.78 -7.84 50.44
C ALA A 888 5.81 -6.39 49.93
N LEU A 889 6.63 -6.10 48.91
CA LEU A 889 6.77 -4.76 48.32
C LEU A 889 5.45 -4.28 47.68
N PHE A 890 4.70 -5.18 47.06
CA PHE A 890 3.42 -4.87 46.40
C PHE A 890 2.20 -5.39 47.18
N ALA A 891 2.34 -5.69 48.46
CA ALA A 891 1.21 -6.00 49.32
C ALA A 891 0.21 -4.84 49.32
N ALA A 892 -1.09 -5.15 49.36
CA ALA A 892 -2.11 -4.14 49.57
C ALA A 892 -1.93 -3.54 50.99
N PRO A 893 -2.11 -2.22 51.18
CA PRO A 893 -2.15 -1.65 52.51
C PRO A 893 -3.22 -2.38 53.34
N ALA A 894 -2.87 -2.83 54.54
CA ALA A 894 -3.88 -3.36 55.46
C ALA A 894 -4.97 -2.29 55.66
N ALA A 895 -6.24 -2.69 55.68
CA ALA A 895 -7.36 -1.81 56.03
C ALA A 895 -7.23 -1.39 57.51
N GLY A 896 -6.33 -0.45 57.77
CA GLY A 896 -6.01 0.10 59.08
C GLY A 896 -6.24 1.61 59.05
N MET A 897 -7.09 2.08 59.96
CA MET A 897 -7.46 3.47 60.18
C MET A 897 -6.20 4.36 60.26
N LEU A 898 -5.96 5.20 59.24
CA LEU A 898 -4.82 6.11 59.22
C LEU A 898 -5.14 7.35 60.08
N HIS A 899 -4.55 7.43 61.26
CA HIS A 899 -4.41 8.69 62.01
C HIS A 899 -3.26 9.50 61.37
N LEU A 900 -3.57 10.57 60.65
CA LEU A 900 -2.58 11.53 60.16
C LEU A 900 -2.47 12.70 61.16
N GLU A 901 -1.29 12.86 61.76
CA GLU A 901 -0.91 14.09 62.44
C GLU A 901 -0.64 15.18 61.39
N LEU A 902 -1.52 16.18 61.30
CA LEU A 902 -1.35 17.34 60.43
C LEU A 902 -0.26 18.28 60.99
N ALA A 903 0.97 18.07 60.57
CA ALA A 903 2.08 19.01 60.82
C ALA A 903 2.89 19.31 59.56
N ALA A 904 2.25 19.46 58.39
CA ALA A 904 2.92 19.92 57.18
C ALA A 904 1.94 20.38 56.08
N LEU A 905 1.13 21.42 56.32
CA LEU A 905 0.47 22.17 55.24
C LEU A 905 0.48 23.67 55.56
N PRO A 906 0.88 24.56 54.62
CA PRO A 906 0.88 25.99 54.84
C PRO A 906 -0.55 26.56 54.77
N ARG A 907 -1.02 27.09 55.92
CA ARG A 907 -2.07 28.11 56.12
C ARG A 907 -3.41 27.95 55.38
N ILE A 908 -4.37 27.23 55.99
CA ILE A 908 -5.82 27.37 55.69
C ILE A 908 -6.66 27.44 56.99
N VAL A 909 -6.12 28.01 58.08
CA VAL A 909 -6.89 28.25 59.31
C VAL A 909 -6.62 29.68 59.83
N PRO A 910 -7.64 30.54 59.96
CA PRO A 910 -7.51 31.88 60.56
C PRO A 910 -7.09 31.82 62.04
N ASP A 911 -6.37 32.83 62.52
CA ASP A 911 -5.93 32.92 63.92
C ASP A 911 -7.12 32.83 64.90
N GLY A 912 -7.05 31.88 65.84
CA GLY A 912 -8.07 31.69 66.90
C GLY A 912 -9.05 30.52 66.70
N TRP A 913 -8.92 29.75 65.61
CA TRP A 913 -9.79 28.59 65.32
C TRP A 913 -8.99 27.28 65.31
N SER A 914 -9.63 26.18 65.74
CA SER A 914 -9.09 24.82 65.59
C SER A 914 -10.13 23.93 64.92
N GLY A 915 -9.73 23.15 63.92
CA GLY A 915 -10.64 22.25 63.19
C GLY A 915 -9.99 20.92 62.87
N SER A 916 -10.80 19.85 62.84
CA SER A 916 -10.42 18.53 62.34
C SER A 916 -11.14 18.27 61.03
N VAL A 917 -10.42 17.83 60.00
CA VAL A 917 -11.01 17.42 58.72
C VAL A 917 -11.12 15.90 58.71
N TYR A 918 -12.35 15.39 58.73
CA TYR A 918 -12.59 13.96 58.51
C TYR A 918 -12.72 13.72 57.00
N LEU A 919 -11.76 12.98 56.44
CA LEU A 919 -11.78 12.57 55.04
C LEU A 919 -12.15 11.08 54.99
N THR A 920 -13.26 10.77 54.34
CA THR A 920 -13.66 9.38 54.09
C THR A 920 -13.33 9.06 52.64
N PHE A 921 -12.58 7.97 52.43
CA PHE A 921 -12.31 7.43 51.10
C PHE A 921 -13.32 6.32 50.80
N ALA A 922 -14.19 6.55 49.82
CA ALA A 922 -15.02 5.52 49.22
C ALA A 922 -15.12 5.81 47.71
N GLU A 923 -15.05 4.75 46.88
CA GLU A 923 -15.25 4.82 45.42
C GLU A 923 -14.41 5.89 44.68
N GLY A 924 -13.14 6.02 45.06
CA GLY A 924 -12.19 6.87 44.31
C GLY A 924 -12.44 8.38 44.40
N LYS A 925 -13.35 8.86 45.26
CA LYS A 925 -13.54 10.29 45.52
C LYS A 925 -13.25 10.67 46.97
N LEU A 926 -12.40 11.69 47.13
CA LEU A 926 -12.24 12.43 48.39
C LEU A 926 -13.46 13.34 48.57
N THR A 927 -14.28 13.07 49.59
CA THR A 927 -15.32 14.02 50.01
C THR A 927 -15.12 14.37 51.48
N GLY A 928 -15.14 15.67 51.79
CA GLY A 928 -15.02 16.19 53.15
C GLY A 928 -15.69 17.56 53.25
N LYS A 929 -16.51 17.77 54.27
CA LYS A 929 -16.97 19.11 54.68
C LYS A 929 -16.18 19.53 55.92
N PRO A 930 -15.56 20.73 55.95
CA PRO A 930 -14.88 21.21 57.13
C PRO A 930 -15.91 21.49 58.25
N ARG A 931 -15.66 20.97 59.45
CA ARG A 931 -16.38 21.35 60.66
C ARG A 931 -15.42 22.20 61.50
N MET A 932 -15.71 23.48 61.63
CA MET A 932 -14.89 24.42 62.40
C MET A 932 -15.55 24.73 63.75
N GLU A 933 -14.79 24.67 64.83
CA GLU A 933 -15.22 25.09 66.16
C GLU A 933 -14.23 26.12 66.74
N PRO A 934 -14.69 27.05 67.60
CA PRO A 934 -13.79 28.00 68.26
C PRO A 934 -12.84 27.29 69.23
N ALA A 935 -11.56 27.65 69.25
CA ALA A 935 -10.59 27.07 70.18
C ALA A 935 -10.88 27.50 71.64
N PRO A 936 -10.75 26.60 72.64
CA PRO A 936 -11.04 26.93 74.03
C PRO A 936 -10.04 27.93 74.63
N ASP A 937 -10.56 28.96 75.32
CA ASP A 937 -9.82 30.04 75.97
C ASP A 937 -8.90 29.50 77.08
N LYS A 938 -7.60 29.82 76.98
CA LYS A 938 -6.60 29.58 78.04
C LYS A 938 -6.73 30.64 79.12
N ARG A 939 -7.78 30.56 79.95
CA ARG A 939 -7.83 31.23 81.27
C ARG A 939 -8.41 30.28 82.31
N GLY A 940 -7.72 30.17 83.45
CA GLY A 940 -8.03 29.27 84.56
C GLY A 940 -9.40 29.48 85.21
N PRO A 941 -9.77 28.63 86.18
CA PRO A 941 -11.16 28.40 86.56
C PRO A 941 -11.70 29.51 87.47
N ARG A 942 -12.87 30.07 87.12
CA ARG A 942 -13.77 30.71 88.10
C ARG A 942 -15.25 30.41 87.79
N ALA A 943 -15.81 29.56 88.66
CA ALA A 943 -17.15 29.59 89.25
C ALA A 943 -18.38 30.08 88.45
N ARG A 944 -19.30 29.13 88.20
CA ARG A 944 -20.75 29.13 88.57
C ARG A 944 -21.63 30.34 88.17
N ILE A 945 -22.67 30.11 87.36
CA ILE A 945 -24.12 30.20 87.70
C ILE A 945 -25.03 30.16 86.44
N ALA A 946 -26.08 29.32 86.56
CA ALA A 946 -27.43 29.27 85.94
C ALA A 946 -27.82 30.08 84.68
N GLY A 947 -28.58 29.44 83.77
CA GLY A 947 -29.56 30.16 82.94
C GLY A 947 -30.05 29.49 81.65
N LYS A 948 -31.21 28.82 81.73
CA LYS A 948 -32.35 28.70 80.76
C LYS A 948 -32.18 28.92 79.24
N ARG A 949 -32.79 27.97 78.50
CA ARG A 949 -33.69 28.07 77.30
C ARG A 949 -33.11 28.44 75.89
N ALA A 950 -33.15 27.44 74.99
CA ALA A 950 -33.77 27.32 73.64
C ALA A 950 -34.00 28.56 72.71
N PRO A 951 -34.32 28.42 71.39
CA PRO A 951 -33.96 27.44 70.33
C PRO A 951 -33.56 28.09 68.95
N ALA A 952 -33.31 27.24 67.94
CA ALA A 952 -33.32 27.49 66.46
C ALA A 952 -32.12 28.28 65.89
N LYS A 953 -31.52 27.94 64.74
CA LYS A 953 -31.96 27.33 63.47
C LYS A 953 -30.87 26.42 62.90
#